data_AF-J6HHH4-F1
#
_entry.id   AF-J6HHH4-F1
#
_cell.length_a   1.000
_cell.length_b   1.000
_cell.length_c   1.000
_cell.angle_alpha   90.00
_cell.angle_beta   90.00
_cell.angle_gamma   90.00
#
_symmetry.space_group_name_H-M   'P 1'
#
loop_
_entity.id
_entity.type
_entity.pdbx_description
1 polymer ?
#
loop_
_entity_poly.entity_id
_entity_poly.type
_entity_poly.pdbx_seq_one_letter_code
_entity_poly.pdbx_strand_id
1 'polypeptide(L)'
;MKKDKRRGNSILALIMSFAVIISGFGTPGISLAFAAGDESAPAAEKTAETRAPEKVQVEASNEKTVNAEEKEEWLKSPNPDHLKSPEKANPSPDVSGGKADQYLGANGKKMMLRSASGTGLRGPAQGAVALTKKAEPVPGKLNTFKVTLRMEATDKEQKNDIVMVVDTSGSMNDNGRMREAKKAAKQFVNKLLDENHPNTRIALVTFETNVHVKKNFTNYANKQQLLNAIDDLRAGGGTFTQGGIKAASDLLNNSQADFKNIVLLSDGVPTFNYALHNPDNYLVNGGPGSHAYEKQTSANVPRPAFNYSETTGAGNSMWHRYDKVWINGHREYHYYNSGNCAIAEAGFAKQNAKLYTVAVNAGNTGNDVLEKMASPGCSYSTEDPAALSGIFDSIAASIAAAMKDANVSDPMGAGFEVKGGTASNIHVTQGTATLNNNTINWNVGTLTTSVSPGSMTRYAEMTYEVVINDSILDVVSPSDGNYNTNAGASVHYTDIDGVQQTKAFPEPKAKPLIVELHKRLLDFKGREIPAAYANGREFNFNMKLKEDSGFNQNYLVPGNKSKVMVDLRVDKTYQLKENVVSGSPASSLSDYNSEIQWKTWDGTQSAAPVTGTSLDSFVVPRGGSDNNPLNTKITVTNKEKKLGKLKLKKTFNPDSANGRGIYGPRSALYRSAPKYAITVVGTNPYGGNDEVYRAVHELSAGEERTIDNLPYGHYTVSEPGHEPAPTFVDSDGTNDGKVDLLIDRKEASVEVINRPKGDDYKTEVTASKTWVNGPEADHTAPSFELYADGVKKTDVTPTVTPTNGTANKFTYKWTNLQKYNTSGSEIKYTVKEAGVTVDNKVTVNGHTYAVTQEGNAITNTYEIPSNGEVSVNKV
;
A
#
# COMPACT_ATOMS: atom_id res chain seq x y z
N MET A 1 30.55 50.98 4.53
CA MET A 1 30.27 51.99 5.58
C MET A 1 29.40 51.32 6.65
N LYS A 2 29.84 51.23 7.93
CA LYS A 2 29.06 51.01 9.19
C LYS A 2 28.04 49.83 9.25
N LYS A 3 27.93 48.99 10.29
CA LYS A 3 28.55 48.96 11.65
C LYS A 3 28.40 47.57 12.31
N ASP A 4 29.46 47.17 13.04
CA ASP A 4 29.59 46.52 14.37
C ASP A 4 28.38 45.79 15.04
N LYS A 5 28.55 44.70 15.82
CA LYS A 5 29.53 44.37 16.91
C LYS A 5 29.81 42.84 16.98
N ARG A 6 31.04 42.30 17.25
CA ARG A 6 31.80 42.11 18.54
C ARG A 6 30.98 41.35 19.63
N ARG A 7 31.39 40.29 20.37
CA ARG A 7 32.62 39.47 20.67
C ARG A 7 32.14 38.04 21.11
N GLY A 8 32.92 36.98 21.41
CA GLY A 8 34.38 36.71 21.32
C GLY A 8 35.01 36.07 22.58
N ASN A 9 35.62 34.86 22.47
CA ASN A 9 36.44 34.07 23.45
C ASN A 9 35.73 33.46 24.69
N SER A 10 36.15 32.35 25.34
CA SER A 10 37.07 31.22 25.03
C SER A 10 36.96 30.08 26.09
N ILE A 11 37.17 28.82 25.66
CA ILE A 11 38.01 27.74 26.27
C ILE A 11 38.09 27.58 27.82
N LEU A 12 37.74 26.40 28.40
CA LEU A 12 38.70 25.36 28.88
C LEU A 12 38.01 24.13 29.56
N ALA A 13 38.75 23.03 29.66
CA ALA A 13 38.41 21.67 30.09
C ALA A 13 38.06 21.46 31.59
N LEU A 14 37.56 20.25 31.88
CA LEU A 14 37.57 19.63 33.22
C LEU A 14 38.29 18.26 33.14
N ILE A 15 39.19 17.97 34.09
CA ILE A 15 40.00 16.73 34.16
C ILE A 15 39.57 15.90 35.39
N MET A 16 39.87 14.59 35.32
CA MET A 16 39.66 13.57 36.35
C MET A 16 40.10 13.94 37.77
N SER A 17 39.54 13.23 38.76
CA SER A 17 40.25 12.81 39.96
C SER A 17 40.09 11.30 40.20
N PHE A 18 41.21 10.62 40.48
CA PHE A 18 41.30 9.22 40.89
C PHE A 18 41.12 9.07 42.40
N ALA A 19 40.76 7.87 42.85
CA ALA A 19 41.13 7.36 44.17
C ALA A 19 41.52 5.88 44.07
N VAL A 20 42.67 5.52 44.63
CA VAL A 20 43.24 4.16 44.65
C VAL A 20 43.44 3.75 46.11
N ILE A 21 43.11 2.51 46.45
CA ILE A 21 43.58 1.84 47.68
C ILE A 21 44.13 0.46 47.29
N ILE A 22 45.26 0.09 47.88
CA ILE A 22 46.04 -1.13 47.60
C ILE A 22 46.17 -1.97 48.88
N SER A 23 46.44 -3.27 48.70
CA SER A 23 46.81 -4.32 49.68
C SER A 23 45.63 -5.08 50.33
N GLY A 24 45.72 -6.40 50.56
CA GLY A 24 46.87 -7.30 50.37
C GLY A 24 46.50 -8.80 50.24
N PHE A 25 47.52 -9.63 50.01
CA PHE A 25 47.46 -11.09 49.78
C PHE A 25 47.17 -11.92 51.05
N GLY A 26 46.66 -13.14 50.90
CA GLY A 26 46.87 -14.22 51.88
C GLY A 26 45.83 -15.35 51.95
N THR A 27 46.06 -16.47 51.24
CA THR A 27 45.54 -17.82 51.58
C THR A 27 46.62 -18.60 52.35
N PRO A 28 46.30 -19.53 53.28
CA PRO A 28 46.07 -20.95 52.90
C PRO A 28 45.21 -21.81 53.90
N GLY A 29 45.06 -23.12 53.59
CA GLY A 29 44.67 -24.18 54.56
C GLY A 29 43.20 -24.63 54.46
N ILE A 30 42.83 -25.70 53.75
CA ILE A 30 43.06 -27.14 53.99
C ILE A 30 42.42 -27.66 55.30
N SER A 31 41.30 -28.40 55.17
CA SER A 31 41.19 -29.80 55.62
C SER A 31 39.87 -30.42 55.15
N LEU A 32 39.96 -31.46 54.30
CA LEU A 32 38.87 -32.44 54.15
C LEU A 32 38.93 -33.42 55.32
N ALA A 33 37.77 -33.89 55.78
CA ALA A 33 37.65 -35.08 56.61
C ALA A 33 36.66 -36.07 55.96
N PHE A 34 37.02 -37.36 55.97
CA PHE A 34 36.27 -38.46 55.35
C PHE A 34 35.18 -39.02 56.28
N ALA A 35 34.05 -39.44 55.70
CA ALA A 35 33.33 -40.70 55.96
C ALA A 35 32.23 -40.82 54.87
N ALA A 36 32.15 -41.81 53.97
CA ALA A 36 32.33 -43.28 54.02
C ALA A 36 31.07 -44.04 54.48
N GLY A 37 30.62 -44.97 53.61
CA GLY A 37 29.56 -45.95 53.85
C GLY A 37 28.13 -45.53 53.45
N ASP A 38 27.28 -46.38 52.89
CA ASP A 38 27.57 -47.64 52.17
C ASP A 38 26.35 -48.09 51.33
N GLU A 39 26.55 -49.13 50.51
CA GLU A 39 25.55 -50.09 49.97
C GLU A 39 24.25 -49.57 49.30
N SER A 40 24.11 -49.85 47.99
CA SER A 40 22.78 -50.03 47.36
C SER A 40 22.77 -51.10 46.26
N ALA A 41 22.19 -52.25 46.58
CA ALA A 41 21.73 -53.34 45.70
C ALA A 41 20.79 -54.21 46.57
N PRO A 42 19.71 -54.83 46.05
CA PRO A 42 19.77 -55.75 44.90
C PRO A 42 18.63 -55.61 43.87
N ALA A 43 18.67 -56.49 42.87
CA ALA A 43 17.71 -56.55 41.75
C ALA A 43 16.72 -57.72 41.85
N ALA A 44 15.60 -57.60 41.13
CA ALA A 44 14.74 -58.68 40.59
C ALA A 44 13.97 -58.05 39.40
N GLU A 45 14.04 -58.48 38.13
CA GLU A 45 13.89 -59.79 37.46
C GLU A 45 12.41 -60.17 37.12
N LYS A 46 12.21 -60.73 35.90
CA LYS A 46 11.01 -61.41 35.34
C LYS A 46 9.91 -60.50 34.74
N THR A 47 9.20 -60.84 33.65
CA THR A 47 9.27 -61.98 32.69
C THR A 47 8.61 -61.60 31.35
N ALA A 48 8.76 -62.43 30.30
CA ALA A 48 8.09 -62.29 29.00
C ALA A 48 6.88 -63.24 28.84
N GLU A 49 6.03 -62.98 27.82
CA GLU A 49 5.25 -63.89 26.92
C GLU A 49 3.98 -63.18 26.37
N THR A 50 3.81 -62.90 25.07
CA THR A 50 3.26 -63.70 23.93
C THR A 50 1.83 -64.26 24.02
N ARG A 51 0.86 -63.71 23.25
CA ARG A 51 0.21 -64.33 22.05
C ARG A 51 -1.01 -63.55 21.50
N ALA A 52 -1.37 -63.83 20.24
CA ALA A 52 -2.54 -63.32 19.50
C ALA A 52 -3.82 -64.21 19.71
N PRO A 53 -5.00 -63.81 19.21
CA PRO A 53 -5.48 -64.14 17.84
C PRO A 53 -6.08 -62.90 17.11
N GLU A 54 -6.25 -62.77 15.78
CA GLU A 54 -6.59 -63.63 14.62
C GLU A 54 -8.10 -63.76 14.28
N LYS A 55 -8.52 -63.13 13.15
CA LYS A 55 -9.64 -63.45 12.21
C LYS A 55 -11.11 -63.45 12.72
N VAL A 56 -12.18 -63.40 11.91
CA VAL A 56 -12.55 -62.77 10.59
C VAL A 56 -14.07 -63.03 10.39
N GLN A 57 -14.84 -62.08 9.82
CA GLN A 57 -16.02 -62.21 8.92
C GLN A 57 -16.80 -60.86 8.91
N VAL A 58 -17.10 -60.17 7.79
CA VAL A 58 -18.01 -60.49 6.65
C VAL A 58 -19.49 -60.36 7.12
N GLU A 59 -20.40 -59.60 6.50
CA GLU A 59 -20.62 -59.30 5.06
C GLU A 59 -21.34 -57.94 4.77
N ALA A 60 -21.67 -57.73 3.48
CA ALA A 60 -22.27 -56.58 2.75
C ALA A 60 -23.67 -56.07 3.27
N SER A 61 -24.36 -55.07 2.70
CA SER A 61 -24.41 -54.54 1.31
C SER A 61 -25.11 -53.18 1.13
N ASN A 62 -24.80 -52.54 -0.01
CA ASN A 62 -25.47 -51.45 -0.77
C ASN A 62 -25.05 -49.99 -0.44
N GLU A 63 -24.90 -49.06 -1.41
CA GLU A 63 -25.34 -49.08 -2.82
C GLU A 63 -24.46 -48.24 -3.79
N LYS A 64 -24.34 -48.74 -5.03
CA LYS A 64 -23.99 -48.13 -6.34
C LYS A 64 -23.14 -46.84 -6.46
N THR A 65 -22.03 -47.03 -7.18
CA THR A 65 -21.20 -46.04 -7.89
C THR A 65 -21.89 -45.32 -9.05
N VAL A 66 -21.43 -44.11 -9.36
CA VAL A 66 -21.55 -43.44 -10.68
C VAL A 66 -20.16 -42.88 -11.04
N ASN A 67 -19.77 -42.99 -12.32
CA ASN A 67 -18.42 -42.72 -12.81
C ASN A 67 -17.98 -41.25 -12.69
N ALA A 68 -16.68 -41.05 -12.49
CA ALA A 68 -15.98 -39.78 -12.64
C ALA A 68 -14.83 -39.91 -13.66
N GLU A 69 -15.19 -40.12 -14.93
CA GLU A 69 -14.26 -40.02 -16.06
C GLU A 69 -14.43 -38.66 -16.75
N GLU A 70 -13.87 -37.59 -16.17
CA GLU A 70 -13.66 -36.31 -16.85
C GLU A 70 -12.71 -35.39 -16.05
N LYS A 71 -11.41 -35.76 -15.98
CA LYS A 71 -10.24 -34.85 -15.74
C LYS A 71 -8.86 -35.55 -15.63
N GLU A 72 -8.59 -36.58 -16.43
CA GLU A 72 -7.21 -37.08 -16.62
C GLU A 72 -6.70 -36.85 -18.06
N GLU A 73 -6.66 -35.59 -18.49
CA GLU A 73 -5.97 -35.24 -19.73
C GLU A 73 -5.45 -33.80 -19.72
N TRP A 74 -4.44 -33.48 -18.89
CA TRP A 74 -3.59 -32.27 -19.05
C TRP A 74 -2.23 -32.37 -18.29
N LEU A 75 -1.69 -33.59 -18.12
CA LEU A 75 -0.43 -33.86 -17.39
C LEU A 75 0.54 -34.82 -18.13
N LYS A 76 0.61 -34.75 -19.46
CA LYS A 76 1.65 -35.41 -20.28
C LYS A 76 2.15 -34.53 -21.42
N SER A 77 2.98 -33.54 -21.07
CA SER A 77 3.90 -32.90 -22.02
C SER A 77 5.29 -33.53 -21.85
N PRO A 78 6.02 -33.86 -22.93
CA PRO A 78 7.40 -34.33 -22.83
C PRO A 78 8.31 -33.20 -22.30
N ASN A 79 9.26 -33.53 -21.44
CA ASN A 79 10.30 -32.61 -20.97
C ASN A 79 11.28 -32.31 -22.13
N PRO A 80 11.30 -31.09 -22.70
CA PRO A 80 12.07 -30.81 -23.92
C PRO A 80 13.51 -30.33 -23.67
N ASP A 81 13.89 -30.01 -22.42
CA ASP A 81 15.18 -29.35 -22.10
C ASP A 81 16.14 -30.19 -21.26
N HIS A 82 15.71 -31.36 -20.76
CA HIS A 82 16.49 -32.26 -19.91
C HIS A 82 17.03 -31.63 -18.61
N LEU A 83 16.52 -30.47 -18.18
CA LEU A 83 16.94 -29.85 -16.93
C LEU A 83 16.41 -30.64 -15.73
N LYS A 84 17.31 -30.96 -14.79
CA LYS A 84 16.95 -31.60 -13.52
C LYS A 84 16.16 -30.60 -12.68
N SER A 85 14.96 -30.99 -12.26
CA SER A 85 14.13 -30.19 -11.35
C SER A 85 14.87 -29.94 -10.02
N PRO A 86 14.61 -28.82 -9.31
CA PRO A 86 15.22 -28.55 -8.02
C PRO A 86 14.95 -29.67 -7.00
N GLU A 87 15.99 -30.07 -6.29
CA GLU A 87 15.91 -31.07 -5.23
C GLU A 87 15.02 -30.55 -4.09
N LYS A 88 13.85 -31.16 -3.89
CA LYS A 88 12.94 -30.80 -2.80
C LYS A 88 13.63 -31.05 -1.45
N ALA A 89 13.73 -30.01 -0.63
CA ALA A 89 14.19 -30.16 0.74
C ALA A 89 13.27 -31.10 1.53
N ASN A 90 13.85 -31.93 2.40
CA ASN A 90 13.09 -32.75 3.33
C ASN A 90 12.20 -31.86 4.24
N PRO A 91 11.00 -32.32 4.61
CA PRO A 91 10.15 -31.58 5.55
C PRO A 91 10.85 -31.45 6.90
N SER A 92 10.96 -30.20 7.38
CA SER A 92 11.36 -29.91 8.76
C SER A 92 10.24 -30.38 9.71
N PRO A 93 10.55 -30.92 10.90
CA PRO A 93 9.53 -31.40 11.82
C PRO A 93 8.57 -30.29 12.25
N ASP A 94 7.28 -30.64 12.36
CA ASP A 94 6.26 -29.76 12.90
C ASP A 94 6.59 -29.39 14.36
N VAL A 95 6.78 -28.09 14.62
CA VAL A 95 7.10 -27.56 15.96
C VAL A 95 5.81 -27.26 16.74
N SER A 96 4.85 -28.19 16.69
CA SER A 96 3.63 -28.22 17.51
C SER A 96 3.79 -29.02 18.82
N GLY A 97 5.04 -29.33 19.20
CA GLY A 97 5.39 -30.19 20.32
C GLY A 97 5.41 -29.52 21.71
N GLY A 98 4.24 -29.29 22.33
CA GLY A 98 4.12 -29.40 23.79
C GLY A 98 3.41 -28.31 24.60
N LYS A 99 2.13 -28.56 24.94
CA LYS A 99 1.46 -28.35 26.26
C LYS A 99 1.59 -27.01 27.02
N ALA A 100 2.02 -25.91 26.41
CA ALA A 100 1.97 -24.58 27.04
C ALA A 100 1.33 -23.56 26.09
N ASP A 101 0.48 -22.69 26.61
CA ASP A 101 -0.07 -21.55 25.86
C ASP A 101 1.08 -20.64 25.41
N GLN A 102 1.29 -20.59 24.09
CA GLN A 102 2.39 -19.85 23.45
C GLN A 102 2.34 -18.34 23.68
N TYR A 103 1.23 -17.78 24.17
CA TYR A 103 1.06 -16.36 24.43
C TYR A 103 1.21 -15.98 25.91
N LEU A 104 1.25 -16.94 26.85
CA LEU A 104 1.38 -16.67 28.29
C LEU A 104 2.85 -16.60 28.75
N GLY A 105 3.29 -15.38 29.07
CA GLY A 105 4.64 -15.11 29.56
C GLY A 105 4.96 -15.72 30.94
N ALA A 106 6.25 -16.01 31.14
CA ALA A 106 6.92 -16.42 32.39
C ALA A 106 6.45 -17.71 33.10
N ASN A 107 5.15 -17.95 33.26
CA ASN A 107 4.64 -19.04 34.10
C ASN A 107 4.59 -20.41 33.41
N GLY A 108 4.76 -20.47 32.07
CA GLY A 108 4.94 -21.72 31.32
C GLY A 108 6.37 -22.31 31.34
N LYS A 109 7.33 -21.68 32.05
CA LYS A 109 8.76 -22.03 31.99
C LYS A 109 9.16 -23.30 32.78
N LYS A 110 8.58 -24.46 32.43
CA LYS A 110 9.09 -25.78 32.90
C LYS A 110 9.09 -26.92 31.86
N MET A 111 9.07 -26.65 30.54
CA MET A 111 9.27 -27.75 29.56
C MET A 111 10.02 -27.44 28.25
N MET A 112 10.47 -26.21 27.97
CA MET A 112 11.16 -25.87 26.71
C MET A 112 12.68 -26.19 26.66
N LEU A 113 13.26 -26.77 27.71
CA LEU A 113 14.72 -26.99 27.84
C LEU A 113 15.17 -28.45 27.65
N ARG A 114 14.34 -29.31 27.04
CA ARG A 114 14.68 -30.73 26.75
C ARG A 114 14.44 -31.14 25.29
N SER A 115 14.79 -30.27 24.34
CA SER A 115 14.85 -30.60 22.90
C SER A 115 16.15 -30.15 22.20
N ALA A 116 17.05 -29.46 22.91
CA ALA A 116 18.30 -28.90 22.34
C ALA A 116 19.56 -29.75 22.62
N SER A 117 19.40 -30.96 23.17
CA SER A 117 20.49 -31.91 23.44
C SER A 117 20.33 -33.22 22.64
N GLY A 118 19.58 -33.16 21.53
CA GLY A 118 19.10 -34.33 20.77
C GLY A 118 19.83 -34.64 19.46
N THR A 119 20.75 -33.79 19.02
CA THR A 119 21.75 -34.11 17.99
C THR A 119 23.06 -33.43 18.35
N GLY A 120 24.17 -34.18 18.35
CA GLY A 120 25.48 -33.55 18.30
C GLY A 120 25.61 -32.86 16.95
N LEU A 121 25.64 -31.51 16.94
CA LEU A 121 25.71 -30.70 15.72
C LEU A 121 27.06 -30.91 15.02
N ARG A 122 27.16 -31.99 14.26
CA ARG A 122 28.11 -32.11 13.17
C ARG A 122 27.66 -31.09 12.12
N GLY A 123 28.46 -30.06 11.88
CA GLY A 123 28.19 -29.08 10.82
C GLY A 123 28.08 -29.75 9.44
N PRO A 124 27.75 -28.99 8.39
CA PRO A 124 27.70 -29.53 7.03
C PRO A 124 29.00 -30.28 6.70
N ALA A 125 28.91 -31.33 5.88
CA ALA A 125 30.10 -31.99 5.36
C ALA A 125 31.00 -30.99 4.62
N GLN A 126 32.30 -31.27 4.51
CA GLN A 126 33.23 -30.41 3.78
C GLN A 126 32.74 -30.15 2.33
N GLY A 127 32.71 -28.89 1.92
CA GLY A 127 32.14 -28.41 0.65
C GLY A 127 30.61 -28.30 0.63
N ALA A 128 29.90 -28.75 1.66
CA ALA A 128 28.44 -28.71 1.72
C ALA A 128 27.92 -27.43 2.40
N VAL A 129 26.66 -27.13 2.08
CA VAL A 129 25.89 -25.99 2.60
C VAL A 129 24.63 -26.52 3.28
N ALA A 130 24.39 -26.12 4.52
CA ALA A 130 23.17 -26.36 5.29
C ALA A 130 22.38 -25.06 5.44
N LEU A 131 21.08 -25.12 5.16
CA LEU A 131 20.18 -23.97 5.22
C LEU A 131 19.09 -24.24 6.26
N THR A 132 18.84 -23.27 7.14
CA THR A 132 17.79 -23.35 8.15
C THR A 132 16.99 -22.06 8.17
N LYS A 133 15.68 -22.19 8.39
CA LYS A 133 14.79 -21.05 8.56
C LYS A 133 13.67 -21.43 9.51
N LYS A 134 13.38 -20.57 10.49
CA LYS A 134 12.35 -20.79 11.52
C LYS A 134 11.58 -19.50 11.80
N ALA A 135 10.31 -19.64 12.18
CA ALA A 135 9.49 -18.56 12.70
C ALA A 135 9.02 -18.95 14.11
N GLU A 136 9.24 -18.08 15.08
CA GLU A 136 8.95 -18.33 16.50
C GLU A 136 8.05 -17.20 17.04
N PRO A 137 6.96 -17.49 17.77
CA PRO A 137 6.10 -16.44 18.33
C PRO A 137 6.88 -15.58 19.32
N VAL A 138 6.70 -14.25 19.25
CA VAL A 138 7.35 -13.33 20.20
C VAL A 138 6.55 -13.28 21.51
N PRO A 139 7.10 -13.70 22.67
CA PRO A 139 6.33 -13.82 23.90
C PRO A 139 5.65 -12.50 24.31
N GLY A 140 4.35 -12.59 24.62
CA GLY A 140 3.53 -11.44 25.02
C GLY A 140 3.07 -10.51 23.89
N LYS A 141 3.42 -10.79 22.62
CA LYS A 141 2.88 -10.10 21.43
C LYS A 141 2.03 -11.08 20.62
N LEU A 142 0.79 -10.71 20.32
CA LEU A 142 -0.02 -11.49 19.37
C LEU A 142 0.46 -11.23 17.94
N ASN A 143 0.38 -12.26 17.08
CA ASN A 143 0.64 -12.19 15.64
C ASN A 143 2.01 -11.62 15.23
N THR A 144 2.94 -11.49 16.17
CA THR A 144 4.34 -11.12 15.90
C THR A 144 5.18 -12.38 15.97
N PHE A 145 5.88 -12.71 14.89
CA PHE A 145 6.77 -13.87 14.83
C PHE A 145 8.18 -13.40 14.50
N LYS A 146 9.18 -13.82 15.30
CA LYS A 146 10.58 -13.62 14.97
C LYS A 146 10.98 -14.69 13.96
N VAL A 147 11.43 -14.26 12.78
CA VAL A 147 12.01 -15.14 11.78
C VAL A 147 13.53 -15.10 11.92
N THR A 148 14.15 -16.28 11.92
CA THR A 148 15.60 -16.45 11.81
C THR A 148 15.89 -17.30 10.58
N LEU A 149 16.76 -16.80 9.71
CA LEU A 149 17.20 -17.44 8.48
C LEU A 149 18.73 -17.54 8.53
N ARG A 150 19.26 -18.76 8.55
CA ARG A 150 20.68 -19.05 8.81
C ARG A 150 21.22 -20.03 7.79
N MET A 151 22.37 -19.69 7.22
CA MET A 151 23.14 -20.54 6.31
C MET A 151 24.46 -20.90 6.96
N GLU A 152 24.87 -22.16 6.83
CA GLU A 152 26.19 -22.65 7.23
C GLU A 152 26.86 -23.36 6.07
N ALA A 153 28.15 -23.13 5.87
CA ALA A 153 28.95 -23.73 4.81
C ALA A 153 30.28 -24.19 5.40
N THR A 154 30.66 -25.45 5.18
CA THR A 154 31.93 -25.98 5.70
C THR A 154 32.98 -26.00 4.60
N ASP A 155 34.06 -25.26 4.79
CA ASP A 155 35.21 -25.22 3.88
C ASP A 155 35.77 -26.65 3.67
N LYS A 156 36.28 -26.95 2.47
CA LYS A 156 36.84 -28.28 2.11
C LYS A 156 38.36 -28.20 2.08
N GLU A 157 39.02 -29.27 2.50
CA GLU A 157 40.45 -29.40 2.23
C GLU A 157 40.68 -29.62 0.72
N GLN A 158 41.38 -28.69 0.08
CA GLN A 158 41.63 -28.68 -1.37
C GLN A 158 43.12 -28.45 -1.63
N LYS A 159 43.67 -29.07 -2.68
CA LYS A 159 45.02 -28.73 -3.14
C LYS A 159 44.97 -27.37 -3.80
N ASN A 160 45.63 -26.40 -3.19
CA ASN A 160 45.65 -25.00 -3.62
C ASN A 160 47.07 -24.59 -3.98
N ASP A 161 47.34 -24.34 -5.25
CA ASP A 161 48.59 -23.71 -5.69
C ASP A 161 48.34 -22.23 -5.96
N ILE A 162 49.03 -21.38 -5.20
CA ILE A 162 48.88 -19.93 -5.27
C ILE A 162 50.22 -19.31 -5.66
N VAL A 163 50.28 -18.54 -6.74
CA VAL A 163 51.43 -17.71 -7.06
C VAL A 163 51.14 -16.27 -6.65
N MET A 164 51.83 -15.81 -5.61
CA MET A 164 51.83 -14.41 -5.23
C MET A 164 52.83 -13.67 -6.14
N VAL A 165 52.36 -12.66 -6.86
CA VAL A 165 53.13 -11.87 -7.82
C VAL A 165 53.21 -10.45 -7.27
N VAL A 166 54.39 -10.06 -6.79
CA VAL A 166 54.59 -8.76 -6.12
C VAL A 166 55.43 -7.84 -7.00
N ASP A 167 54.86 -6.70 -7.34
CA ASP A 167 55.57 -5.60 -7.97
C ASP A 167 56.66 -5.06 -7.03
N THR A 168 57.87 -4.99 -7.55
CA THR A 168 59.07 -4.48 -6.87
C THR A 168 59.70 -3.31 -7.63
N SER A 169 58.96 -2.66 -8.54
CA SER A 169 59.38 -1.46 -9.25
C SER A 169 59.75 -0.29 -8.32
N GLY A 170 60.43 0.73 -8.87
CA GLY A 170 60.87 1.89 -8.11
C GLY A 170 59.75 2.68 -7.43
N SER A 171 58.58 2.78 -8.07
CA SER A 171 57.41 3.50 -7.55
C SER A 171 56.78 2.83 -6.31
N MET A 172 57.03 1.52 -6.11
CA MET A 172 56.65 0.85 -4.87
C MET A 172 57.45 1.32 -3.64
N ASN A 173 58.51 2.11 -3.81
CA ASN A 173 59.21 2.77 -2.69
C ASN A 173 58.42 3.96 -2.13
N ASP A 174 57.51 4.54 -2.91
CA ASP A 174 56.74 5.74 -2.54
C ASP A 174 55.65 5.40 -1.53
N ASN A 175 55.27 6.40 -0.72
CA ASN A 175 54.17 6.34 0.27
C ASN A 175 54.18 5.13 1.23
N GLY A 176 55.30 4.42 1.35
CA GLY A 176 55.40 3.18 2.13
C GLY A 176 54.73 1.95 1.50
N ARG A 177 54.39 2.00 0.19
CA ARG A 177 53.71 0.90 -0.54
C ARG A 177 54.39 -0.45 -0.31
N MET A 178 55.70 -0.56 -0.55
CA MET A 178 56.47 -1.80 -0.34
C MET A 178 56.44 -2.30 1.12
N ARG A 179 56.35 -1.40 2.11
CA ARG A 179 56.28 -1.79 3.53
C ARG A 179 54.93 -2.44 3.85
N GLU A 180 53.83 -1.82 3.44
CA GLU A 180 52.49 -2.39 3.68
C GLU A 180 52.22 -3.61 2.76
N ALA A 181 52.78 -3.62 1.55
CA ALA A 181 52.78 -4.78 0.64
C ALA A 181 53.41 -6.02 1.31
N LYS A 182 54.61 -5.90 1.88
CA LYS A 182 55.25 -6.98 2.65
C LYS A 182 54.38 -7.44 3.82
N LYS A 183 53.80 -6.51 4.58
CA LYS A 183 52.95 -6.81 5.73
C LYS A 183 51.71 -7.60 5.32
N ALA A 184 50.99 -7.15 4.30
CA ALA A 184 49.82 -7.82 3.76
C ALA A 184 50.17 -9.20 3.15
N ALA A 185 51.25 -9.29 2.39
CA ALA A 185 51.78 -10.54 1.86
C ALA A 185 52.13 -11.56 2.96
N LYS A 186 52.77 -11.12 4.06
CA LYS A 186 53.05 -11.99 5.21
C LYS A 186 51.76 -12.42 5.94
N GLN A 187 50.75 -11.56 6.07
CA GLN A 187 49.46 -11.92 6.65
C GLN A 187 48.71 -12.95 5.78
N PHE A 188 48.71 -12.77 4.46
CA PHE A 188 48.15 -13.71 3.49
C PHE A 188 48.78 -15.09 3.58
N VAL A 189 50.12 -15.14 3.57
CA VAL A 189 50.89 -16.38 3.80
C VAL A 189 50.58 -16.98 5.17
N ASN A 190 50.44 -16.15 6.21
CA ASN A 190 50.13 -16.63 7.54
C ASN A 190 48.75 -17.28 7.68
N LYS A 191 47.77 -16.82 6.90
CA LYS A 191 46.38 -17.27 6.92
C LYS A 191 46.12 -18.50 6.04
N LEU A 192 46.87 -18.65 4.94
CA LEU A 192 46.67 -19.73 3.96
C LEU A 192 47.65 -20.90 4.09
N LEU A 193 48.87 -20.65 4.59
CA LEU A 193 49.75 -21.71 5.05
C LEU A 193 49.54 -21.90 6.55
N ASP A 194 48.66 -22.82 6.91
CA ASP A 194 48.31 -23.17 8.28
C ASP A 194 48.30 -24.71 8.46
N GLU A 195 48.37 -25.19 9.70
CA GLU A 195 48.38 -26.63 10.01
C GLU A 195 47.11 -27.34 9.54
N ASN A 196 45.97 -26.63 9.54
CA ASN A 196 44.69 -27.15 9.08
C ASN A 196 44.54 -27.13 7.54
N HIS A 197 45.55 -26.62 6.80
CA HIS A 197 45.55 -26.51 5.35
C HIS A 197 46.86 -27.06 4.73
N PRO A 198 47.27 -28.31 5.03
CA PRO A 198 48.59 -28.84 4.67
C PRO A 198 48.79 -29.01 3.15
N ASN A 199 47.68 -29.05 2.39
CA ASN A 199 47.64 -29.16 0.93
C ASN A 199 47.69 -27.80 0.19
N THR A 200 47.77 -26.68 0.89
CA THR A 200 48.03 -25.36 0.27
C THR A 200 49.52 -25.13 0.06
N ARG A 201 49.90 -24.62 -1.12
CA ARG A 201 51.25 -24.21 -1.46
C ARG A 201 51.27 -22.81 -2.06
N ILE A 202 52.24 -22.00 -1.65
CA ILE A 202 52.44 -20.65 -2.17
C ILE A 202 53.82 -20.55 -2.83
N ALA A 203 53.87 -19.95 -4.02
CA ALA A 203 55.10 -19.51 -4.68
C ALA A 203 55.15 -17.97 -4.68
N LEU A 204 56.35 -17.40 -4.75
CA LEU A 204 56.59 -15.96 -4.83
C LEU A 204 57.35 -15.61 -6.11
N VAL A 205 56.67 -14.88 -6.98
CA VAL A 205 57.25 -14.19 -8.13
C VAL A 205 57.31 -12.70 -7.80
N THR A 206 58.39 -12.04 -8.17
CA THR A 206 58.51 -10.58 -8.13
C THR A 206 58.98 -10.05 -9.46
N PHE A 207 58.57 -8.85 -9.81
CA PHE A 207 59.04 -8.20 -11.03
C PHE A 207 59.44 -6.75 -10.80
N GLU A 208 60.44 -6.31 -11.53
CA GLU A 208 60.78 -4.91 -11.75
C GLU A 208 61.01 -4.73 -13.26
N THR A 209 62.16 -4.23 -13.71
CA THR A 209 62.69 -4.40 -15.07
C THR A 209 62.80 -5.89 -15.47
N ASN A 210 63.18 -6.76 -14.52
CA ASN A 210 63.34 -8.21 -14.70
C ASN A 210 62.33 -8.98 -13.84
N VAL A 211 62.19 -10.27 -14.13
CA VAL A 211 61.29 -11.18 -13.39
C VAL A 211 62.11 -12.16 -12.57
N HIS A 212 61.71 -12.40 -11.32
CA HIS A 212 62.40 -13.29 -10.39
C HIS A 212 61.41 -14.22 -9.68
N VAL A 213 61.62 -15.53 -9.81
CA VAL A 213 60.99 -16.51 -8.92
C VAL A 213 61.79 -16.53 -7.61
N LYS A 214 61.40 -15.70 -6.64
CA LYS A 214 62.06 -15.63 -5.32
C LYS A 214 61.86 -16.91 -4.51
N LYS A 215 60.71 -17.57 -4.67
CA LYS A 215 60.41 -18.85 -4.01
C LYS A 215 59.50 -19.71 -4.89
N ASN A 216 59.92 -20.95 -5.18
CA ASN A 216 59.05 -21.95 -5.80
C ASN A 216 58.03 -22.49 -4.76
N PHE A 217 57.00 -23.22 -5.19
CA PHE A 217 55.89 -23.67 -4.34
C PHE A 217 56.35 -24.29 -3.02
N THR A 218 55.86 -23.72 -1.92
CA THR A 218 56.16 -24.16 -0.56
C THR A 218 54.88 -24.24 0.29
N ASN A 219 54.82 -25.24 1.17
CA ASN A 219 53.70 -25.48 2.10
C ASN A 219 54.02 -24.97 3.51
N TYR A 220 53.12 -25.24 4.47
CA TYR A 220 53.25 -24.85 5.87
C TYR A 220 54.62 -25.20 6.50
N ALA A 221 55.13 -26.41 6.27
CA ALA A 221 56.40 -26.88 6.85
C ALA A 221 57.62 -26.01 6.50
N ASN A 222 57.56 -25.27 5.39
CA ASN A 222 58.63 -24.37 4.93
C ASN A 222 58.21 -22.88 4.89
N LYS A 223 57.06 -22.54 5.50
CA LYS A 223 56.44 -21.21 5.57
C LYS A 223 57.42 -20.09 5.93
N GLN A 224 58.29 -20.32 6.93
CA GLN A 224 59.27 -19.30 7.37
C GLN A 224 60.23 -18.88 6.25
N GLN A 225 60.60 -19.78 5.34
CA GLN A 225 61.48 -19.44 4.21
C GLN A 225 60.80 -18.49 3.21
N LEU A 226 59.47 -18.60 3.05
CA LEU A 226 58.68 -17.68 2.25
C LEU A 226 58.50 -16.32 2.95
N LEU A 227 58.26 -16.32 4.26
CA LEU A 227 58.18 -15.07 5.05
C LEU A 227 59.50 -14.28 4.96
N ASN A 228 60.65 -14.94 5.10
CA ASN A 228 61.96 -14.31 4.93
C ASN A 228 62.14 -13.73 3.52
N ALA A 229 61.76 -14.47 2.47
CA ALA A 229 61.84 -13.99 1.09
C ALA A 229 60.94 -12.77 0.81
N ILE A 230 59.84 -12.59 1.57
CA ILE A 230 59.01 -11.38 1.53
C ILE A 230 59.69 -10.23 2.27
N ASP A 231 60.31 -10.49 3.43
CA ASP A 231 61.05 -9.46 4.17
C ASP A 231 62.27 -8.93 3.41
N ASP A 232 62.88 -9.73 2.53
CA ASP A 232 64.01 -9.35 1.68
C ASP A 232 63.63 -8.48 0.44
N LEU A 233 62.34 -8.29 0.12
CA LEU A 233 61.94 -7.54 -1.08
C LEU A 233 62.40 -6.07 -1.03
N ARG A 234 62.79 -5.50 -2.16
CA ARG A 234 63.24 -4.11 -2.28
C ARG A 234 62.65 -3.50 -3.55
N ALA A 235 62.21 -2.25 -3.45
CA ALA A 235 61.71 -1.49 -4.58
C ALA A 235 62.87 -0.91 -5.41
N GLY A 236 62.78 -0.99 -6.73
CA GLY A 236 63.76 -0.46 -7.69
C GLY A 236 63.45 -0.90 -9.13
N GLY A 237 64.00 -0.22 -10.13
CA GLY A 237 63.78 -0.56 -11.54
C GLY A 237 62.40 -0.18 -12.10
N GLY A 238 62.09 -0.65 -13.31
CA GLY A 238 60.80 -0.42 -13.97
C GLY A 238 59.74 -1.46 -13.63
N THR A 239 58.74 -1.62 -14.50
CA THR A 239 57.48 -2.33 -14.18
C THR A 239 57.11 -3.33 -15.28
N PHE A 240 57.68 -4.54 -15.26
CA PHE A 240 57.48 -5.60 -16.25
C PHE A 240 56.34 -6.57 -15.86
N THR A 241 55.13 -6.04 -15.68
CA THR A 241 53.96 -6.79 -15.19
C THR A 241 53.62 -8.00 -16.07
N GLN A 242 53.78 -7.90 -17.40
CA GLN A 242 53.57 -9.02 -18.32
C GLN A 242 54.48 -10.21 -17.98
N GLY A 243 55.77 -9.96 -17.74
CA GLY A 243 56.73 -11.00 -17.38
C GLY A 243 56.40 -11.65 -16.04
N GLY A 244 55.96 -10.88 -15.04
CA GLY A 244 55.50 -11.39 -13.76
C GLY A 244 54.34 -12.39 -13.89
N ILE A 245 53.34 -12.07 -14.71
CA ILE A 245 52.20 -12.96 -14.99
C ILE A 245 52.60 -14.18 -15.84
N LYS A 246 53.49 -14.02 -16.83
CA LYS A 246 54.03 -15.14 -17.61
C LYS A 246 54.72 -16.16 -16.70
N ALA A 247 55.62 -15.72 -15.83
CA ALA A 247 56.32 -16.60 -14.90
C ALA A 247 55.37 -17.28 -13.89
N ALA A 248 54.33 -16.58 -13.43
CA ALA A 248 53.29 -17.17 -12.59
C ALA A 248 52.48 -18.25 -13.32
N SER A 249 52.09 -18.00 -14.59
CA SER A 249 51.45 -18.99 -15.45
C SER A 249 52.35 -20.21 -15.67
N ASP A 250 53.65 -20.02 -15.89
CA ASP A 250 54.59 -21.13 -16.14
C ASP A 250 54.77 -22.04 -14.93
N LEU A 251 54.82 -21.48 -13.72
CA LEU A 251 54.83 -22.26 -12.48
C LEU A 251 53.55 -23.12 -12.35
N LEU A 252 52.39 -22.60 -12.74
CA LEU A 252 51.09 -23.26 -12.64
C LEU A 252 50.79 -24.26 -13.78
N ASN A 253 51.57 -24.26 -14.86
CA ASN A 253 51.39 -25.21 -15.98
C ASN A 253 51.63 -26.67 -15.54
N ASN A 254 52.61 -26.91 -14.67
CA ASN A 254 52.92 -28.25 -14.14
C ASN A 254 52.14 -28.59 -12.86
N SER A 255 51.35 -27.65 -12.33
CA SER A 255 50.56 -27.84 -11.11
C SER A 255 49.48 -28.91 -11.29
N GLN A 256 49.41 -29.82 -10.31
CA GLN A 256 48.36 -30.84 -10.13
C GLN A 256 47.42 -30.46 -8.97
N ALA A 257 47.35 -29.17 -8.63
CA ALA A 257 46.42 -28.65 -7.64
C ALA A 257 45.00 -28.53 -8.23
N ASP A 258 44.00 -28.77 -7.38
CA ASP A 258 42.58 -28.67 -7.76
C ASP A 258 42.22 -27.21 -8.09
N PHE A 259 42.83 -26.25 -7.37
CA PHE A 259 42.66 -24.81 -7.58
C PHE A 259 44.00 -24.12 -7.75
N LYS A 260 44.06 -23.28 -8.79
CA LYS A 260 45.24 -22.54 -9.22
C LYS A 260 44.91 -21.06 -9.17
N ASN A 261 45.64 -20.30 -8.36
CA ASN A 261 45.37 -18.88 -8.14
C ASN A 261 46.63 -18.06 -8.40
N ILE A 262 46.47 -16.89 -9.01
CA ILE A 262 47.52 -15.87 -9.13
C ILE A 262 47.04 -14.63 -8.39
N VAL A 263 47.85 -14.09 -7.49
CA VAL A 263 47.52 -12.88 -6.71
C VAL A 263 48.56 -11.82 -7.02
N LEU A 264 48.23 -10.89 -7.92
CA LEU A 264 49.07 -9.77 -8.32
C LEU A 264 48.86 -8.57 -7.39
N LEU A 265 49.95 -8.01 -6.87
CA LEU A 265 49.97 -6.72 -6.16
C LEU A 265 50.90 -5.76 -6.92
N SER A 266 50.40 -4.59 -7.31
CA SER A 266 51.12 -3.62 -8.14
C SER A 266 50.57 -2.21 -7.98
N ASP A 267 51.41 -1.18 -8.21
CA ASP A 267 50.98 0.20 -8.45
C ASP A 267 50.78 0.50 -9.95
N GLY A 268 50.75 -0.54 -10.77
CA GLY A 268 49.76 -0.72 -11.84
C GLY A 268 50.06 -0.09 -13.19
N VAL A 269 51.17 0.63 -13.39
CA VAL A 269 51.55 1.17 -14.71
C VAL A 269 52.72 0.37 -15.31
N PRO A 270 52.48 -0.60 -16.21
CA PRO A 270 53.57 -1.36 -16.82
C PRO A 270 54.41 -0.47 -17.73
N THR A 271 55.73 -0.65 -17.71
CA THR A 271 56.71 0.14 -18.50
C THR A 271 57.69 -0.73 -19.31
N PHE A 272 57.53 -2.05 -19.23
CA PHE A 272 58.22 -3.07 -20.00
C PHE A 272 57.26 -4.19 -20.44
N ASN A 273 57.53 -4.78 -21.60
CA ASN A 273 56.80 -5.91 -22.17
C ASN A 273 57.73 -6.79 -23.03
N TYR A 274 57.30 -8.00 -23.39
CA TYR A 274 57.99 -8.78 -24.42
C TYR A 274 57.80 -8.13 -25.80
N ALA A 275 58.82 -8.22 -26.66
CA ALA A 275 58.72 -7.78 -28.05
C ALA A 275 57.72 -8.66 -28.84
N LEU A 276 57.26 -8.16 -30.00
CA LEU A 276 56.44 -8.94 -30.93
C LEU A 276 57.24 -9.26 -32.19
N HIS A 277 57.04 -10.46 -32.74
CA HIS A 277 57.69 -10.83 -34.01
C HIS A 277 57.25 -9.96 -35.19
N ASN A 278 55.99 -9.49 -35.18
CA ASN A 278 55.43 -8.58 -36.18
C ASN A 278 54.41 -7.64 -35.49
N PRO A 279 54.84 -6.54 -34.85
CA PRO A 279 53.95 -5.70 -34.03
C PRO A 279 52.87 -4.97 -34.86
N ASP A 280 53.17 -4.61 -36.12
CA ASP A 280 52.25 -3.88 -37.00
C ASP A 280 50.92 -4.61 -37.24
N ASN A 281 50.93 -5.95 -37.21
CA ASN A 281 49.73 -6.79 -37.38
C ASN A 281 48.69 -6.62 -36.26
N TYR A 282 49.05 -5.98 -35.14
CA TYR A 282 48.23 -5.87 -33.94
C TYR A 282 47.99 -4.42 -33.52
N LEU A 283 48.17 -3.47 -34.45
CA LEU A 283 47.99 -2.04 -34.18
C LEU A 283 46.52 -1.63 -34.10
N VAL A 284 46.22 -0.84 -33.07
CA VAL A 284 44.95 -0.11 -32.88
C VAL A 284 45.24 1.38 -32.67
N ASN A 285 44.25 2.25 -32.86
CA ASN A 285 44.43 3.68 -32.62
C ASN A 285 44.81 3.94 -31.16
N GLY A 286 45.86 4.72 -30.94
CA GLY A 286 46.27 5.21 -29.62
C GLY A 286 47.76 5.35 -29.42
N GLY A 287 48.09 6.07 -28.36
CA GLY A 287 49.44 6.56 -28.07
C GLY A 287 49.39 7.62 -26.98
N PRO A 288 50.55 8.19 -26.59
CA PRO A 288 50.67 9.15 -25.50
C PRO A 288 50.09 10.55 -25.82
N GLY A 289 49.74 10.84 -27.08
CA GLY A 289 49.54 12.20 -27.61
C GLY A 289 48.24 12.41 -28.40
N SER A 290 47.12 11.85 -27.94
CA SER A 290 45.76 12.11 -28.46
C SER A 290 45.35 11.42 -29.78
N HIS A 291 45.90 10.24 -30.07
CA HIS A 291 45.36 9.22 -31.00
C HIS A 291 45.26 9.57 -32.50
N ALA A 292 45.37 10.84 -32.92
CA ALA A 292 45.04 11.26 -34.29
C ALA A 292 45.98 10.66 -35.37
N TYR A 293 47.26 10.47 -35.05
CA TYR A 293 48.29 9.89 -35.92
C TYR A 293 49.20 8.94 -35.12
N GLU A 294 48.60 8.20 -34.18
CA GLU A 294 49.32 7.29 -33.29
C GLU A 294 48.63 5.92 -33.24
N LYS A 295 49.45 4.87 -33.35
CA LYS A 295 49.05 3.48 -33.26
C LYS A 295 49.76 2.81 -32.10
N GLN A 296 49.05 1.95 -31.38
CA GLN A 296 49.58 1.16 -30.29
C GLN A 296 49.26 -0.32 -30.46
N THR A 297 50.08 -1.21 -29.90
CA THR A 297 49.77 -2.64 -29.84
C THR A 297 48.49 -2.90 -29.05
N SER A 298 47.62 -3.76 -29.59
CA SER A 298 46.33 -4.16 -29.00
C SER A 298 46.50 -5.05 -27.77
N ALA A 299 45.46 -5.13 -26.93
CA ALA A 299 45.37 -6.13 -25.86
C ALA A 299 44.95 -7.54 -26.38
N ASN A 300 44.54 -7.65 -27.64
CA ASN A 300 44.08 -8.90 -28.27
C ASN A 300 45.20 -9.61 -29.06
N VAL A 301 46.46 -9.45 -28.66
CA VAL A 301 47.61 -10.15 -29.27
C VAL A 301 47.57 -11.64 -28.88
N PRO A 302 47.73 -12.60 -29.81
CA PRO A 302 47.75 -14.03 -29.50
C PRO A 302 49.13 -14.49 -29.00
N ARG A 303 49.17 -15.52 -28.15
CA ARG A 303 50.39 -15.99 -27.46
C ARG A 303 51.62 -16.23 -28.37
N PRO A 304 51.49 -16.85 -29.58
CA PRO A 304 52.64 -17.08 -30.45
C PRO A 304 53.24 -15.82 -31.11
N ALA A 305 52.60 -14.66 -30.98
CA ALA A 305 53.13 -13.41 -31.54
C ALA A 305 54.20 -12.76 -30.64
N PHE A 306 54.23 -13.09 -29.35
CA PHE A 306 55.21 -12.59 -28.39
C PHE A 306 56.56 -13.32 -28.51
N ASN A 307 57.63 -12.54 -28.72
CA ASN A 307 59.00 -12.99 -28.66
C ASN A 307 59.47 -13.07 -27.20
N TYR A 308 59.18 -14.18 -26.52
CA TYR A 308 59.52 -14.34 -25.10
C TYR A 308 61.04 -14.34 -24.76
N SER A 309 61.93 -14.34 -25.75
CA SER A 309 63.37 -14.15 -25.53
C SER A 309 63.84 -12.68 -25.56
N GLU A 310 62.95 -11.73 -25.85
CA GLU A 310 63.31 -10.32 -26.04
C GLU A 310 62.36 -9.37 -25.30
N THR A 311 62.92 -8.48 -24.48
CA THR A 311 62.17 -7.47 -23.73
C THR A 311 62.30 -6.11 -24.42
N THR A 312 61.20 -5.36 -24.48
CA THR A 312 61.13 -3.98 -24.96
C THR A 312 60.41 -3.08 -23.94
N GLY A 313 60.55 -1.78 -24.08
CA GLY A 313 60.04 -0.78 -23.13
C GLY A 313 61.08 0.29 -22.80
N ALA A 314 60.62 1.39 -22.19
CA ALA A 314 61.45 2.53 -21.83
C ALA A 314 61.66 2.69 -20.31
N GLY A 315 60.97 1.89 -19.49
CA GLY A 315 61.05 1.94 -18.02
C GLY A 315 60.43 3.19 -17.36
N ASN A 316 60.03 4.19 -18.16
CA ASN A 316 59.49 5.48 -17.70
C ASN A 316 58.10 5.82 -18.28
N SER A 317 57.55 4.97 -19.15
CA SER A 317 56.31 5.19 -19.89
C SER A 317 55.69 3.86 -20.27
N MET A 318 54.36 3.78 -20.24
CA MET A 318 53.59 2.64 -20.76
C MET A 318 53.63 2.55 -22.29
N TRP A 319 53.95 3.66 -22.96
CA TRP A 319 54.16 3.72 -24.42
C TRP A 319 55.65 3.78 -24.76
N HIS A 320 56.11 2.84 -25.59
CA HIS A 320 57.47 2.83 -26.14
C HIS A 320 57.41 2.83 -27.67
N ARG A 321 57.89 3.90 -28.31
CA ARG A 321 57.85 4.04 -29.78
C ARG A 321 58.90 3.14 -30.42
N TYR A 322 58.49 2.23 -31.29
CA TYR A 322 59.40 1.40 -32.07
C TYR A 322 59.53 1.85 -33.53
N ASP A 323 58.51 2.47 -34.13
CA ASP A 323 58.57 2.93 -35.53
C ASP A 323 57.84 4.28 -35.77
N LYS A 324 58.08 4.87 -36.94
CA LYS A 324 57.49 6.10 -37.46
C LYS A 324 57.43 6.04 -38.99
N VAL A 325 56.24 5.75 -39.51
CA VAL A 325 55.95 5.57 -40.94
C VAL A 325 55.31 6.82 -41.56
N TRP A 326 55.35 6.90 -42.89
CA TRP A 326 54.69 7.95 -43.68
C TRP A 326 53.45 7.36 -44.36
N ILE A 327 52.27 7.87 -44.02
CA ILE A 327 50.97 7.37 -44.49
C ILE A 327 50.10 8.58 -44.84
N ASN A 328 49.39 8.55 -45.98
CA ASN A 328 48.34 9.51 -46.36
C ASN A 328 48.67 11.00 -46.06
N GLY A 329 49.86 11.45 -46.44
CA GLY A 329 50.29 12.85 -46.28
C GLY A 329 50.80 13.26 -44.89
N HIS A 330 50.89 12.34 -43.93
CA HIS A 330 51.34 12.62 -42.56
C HIS A 330 52.31 11.55 -42.03
N ARG A 331 52.88 11.81 -40.83
CA ARG A 331 53.71 10.87 -40.07
C ARG A 331 52.85 10.19 -39.03
N GLU A 332 52.75 8.86 -39.10
CA GLU A 332 52.11 8.02 -38.08
C GLU A 332 53.18 7.39 -37.20
N TYR A 333 52.94 7.34 -35.88
CA TYR A 333 53.89 6.83 -34.89
C TYR A 333 53.38 5.51 -34.29
N HIS A 334 54.20 4.47 -34.30
CA HIS A 334 53.85 3.15 -33.78
C HIS A 334 54.51 2.89 -32.42
N TYR A 335 53.69 2.50 -31.43
CA TYR A 335 54.09 2.28 -30.05
C TYR A 335 53.76 0.85 -29.60
N TYR A 336 54.65 0.26 -28.80
CA TYR A 336 54.25 -0.76 -27.84
C TYR A 336 53.46 -0.08 -26.73
N ASN A 337 52.33 -0.68 -26.33
CA ASN A 337 51.64 -0.35 -25.09
C ASN A 337 51.84 -1.53 -24.11
N SER A 338 52.67 -1.33 -23.08
CA SER A 338 53.02 -2.39 -22.13
C SER A 338 51.83 -2.85 -21.28
N GLY A 339 50.85 -1.97 -21.04
CA GLY A 339 49.60 -2.30 -20.36
C GLY A 339 48.73 -3.28 -21.17
N ASN A 340 48.56 -3.02 -22.46
CA ASN A 340 47.87 -3.92 -23.38
C ASN A 340 48.56 -5.29 -23.47
N CYS A 341 49.90 -5.32 -23.50
CA CYS A 341 50.66 -6.57 -23.47
C CYS A 341 50.47 -7.36 -22.15
N ALA A 342 50.36 -6.68 -21.01
CA ALA A 342 50.07 -7.31 -19.72
C ALA A 342 48.62 -7.86 -19.66
N ILE A 343 47.64 -7.16 -20.23
CA ILE A 343 46.25 -7.63 -20.37
C ILE A 343 46.18 -8.89 -21.25
N ALA A 344 46.92 -8.93 -22.36
CA ALA A 344 47.00 -10.10 -23.24
C ALA A 344 47.52 -11.35 -22.49
N GLU A 345 48.64 -11.22 -21.77
CA GLU A 345 49.22 -12.33 -21.01
C GLU A 345 48.33 -12.79 -19.85
N ALA A 346 47.67 -11.84 -19.17
CA ALA A 346 46.63 -12.15 -18.19
C ALA A 346 45.46 -12.95 -18.79
N GLY A 347 45.09 -12.64 -20.05
CA GLY A 347 44.11 -13.43 -20.82
C GLY A 347 44.52 -14.89 -21.01
N PHE A 348 45.81 -15.19 -21.21
CA PHE A 348 46.30 -16.56 -21.29
C PHE A 348 46.38 -17.24 -19.92
N ALA A 349 46.84 -16.52 -18.89
CA ALA A 349 46.94 -17.06 -17.53
C ALA A 349 45.56 -17.46 -16.97
N LYS A 350 44.51 -16.67 -17.29
CA LYS A 350 43.11 -16.93 -16.91
C LYS A 350 42.52 -18.23 -17.46
N GLN A 351 43.18 -18.91 -18.40
CA GLN A 351 42.75 -20.21 -18.93
C GLN A 351 43.11 -21.39 -18.00
N ASN A 352 44.10 -21.22 -17.11
CA ASN A 352 44.61 -22.27 -16.20
C ASN A 352 44.63 -21.81 -14.73
N ALA A 353 44.32 -20.55 -14.42
CA ALA A 353 44.34 -20.03 -13.05
C ALA A 353 43.38 -18.85 -12.85
N LYS A 354 42.82 -18.71 -11.65
CA LYS A 354 42.06 -17.53 -11.25
C LYS A 354 43.02 -16.40 -10.89
N LEU A 355 42.99 -15.32 -11.66
CA LEU A 355 43.84 -14.13 -11.46
C LEU A 355 43.10 -13.06 -10.65
N TYR A 356 43.65 -12.78 -9.47
CA TYR A 356 43.29 -11.68 -8.58
C TYR A 356 44.29 -10.53 -8.77
N THR A 357 43.82 -9.28 -8.82
CA THR A 357 44.68 -8.09 -8.90
C THR A 357 44.38 -7.14 -7.75
N VAL A 358 45.45 -6.57 -7.18
CA VAL A 358 45.41 -5.61 -6.07
C VAL A 358 46.21 -4.38 -6.50
N ALA A 359 45.50 -3.31 -6.84
CA ALA A 359 46.07 -2.03 -7.18
C ALA A 359 46.32 -1.20 -5.91
N VAL A 360 47.54 -0.69 -5.72
CA VAL A 360 47.88 0.22 -4.62
C VAL A 360 48.39 1.56 -5.17
N ASN A 361 47.61 2.62 -4.97
CA ASN A 361 47.86 3.95 -5.55
C ASN A 361 48.19 3.95 -7.06
N ALA A 362 47.52 3.10 -7.84
CA ALA A 362 47.87 2.89 -9.25
C ALA A 362 47.38 4.01 -10.18
N GLY A 363 46.53 4.92 -9.68
CA GLY A 363 45.86 5.94 -10.47
C GLY A 363 44.95 5.36 -11.55
N ASN A 364 44.27 6.23 -12.31
CA ASN A 364 43.23 5.79 -13.26
C ASN A 364 43.77 4.82 -14.32
N THR A 365 44.93 5.10 -14.91
CA THR A 365 45.55 4.25 -15.93
C THR A 365 45.92 2.87 -15.38
N GLY A 366 46.50 2.81 -14.18
CA GLY A 366 46.93 1.54 -13.61
C GLY A 366 45.79 0.71 -13.05
N ASN A 367 44.76 1.36 -12.48
CA ASN A 367 43.51 0.72 -12.09
C ASN A 367 42.82 0.07 -13.30
N ASP A 368 42.69 0.78 -14.44
CA ASP A 368 42.08 0.25 -15.68
C ASP A 368 42.82 -0.98 -16.24
N VAL A 369 44.17 -0.96 -16.23
CA VAL A 369 44.98 -2.10 -16.66
C VAL A 369 44.79 -3.29 -15.72
N LEU A 370 44.92 -3.09 -14.41
CA LEU A 370 44.80 -4.16 -13.40
C LEU A 370 43.38 -4.75 -13.32
N GLU A 371 42.35 -3.94 -13.56
CA GLU A 371 40.96 -4.41 -13.63
C GLU A 371 40.73 -5.31 -14.86
N LYS A 372 41.20 -4.92 -16.05
CA LYS A 372 41.11 -5.74 -17.27
C LYS A 372 41.94 -7.03 -17.19
N MET A 373 43.03 -7.00 -16.45
CA MET A 373 43.82 -8.20 -16.15
C MET A 373 43.05 -9.18 -15.26
N ALA A 374 42.29 -8.71 -14.27
CA ALA A 374 41.60 -9.55 -13.30
C ALA A 374 40.64 -10.59 -13.92
N SER A 375 40.34 -11.63 -13.15
CA SER A 375 39.16 -12.47 -13.37
C SER A 375 37.91 -11.73 -12.90
N PRO A 376 36.69 -12.05 -13.40
CA PRO A 376 35.46 -11.41 -12.93
C PRO A 376 35.34 -11.43 -11.40
N GLY A 377 35.03 -10.29 -10.80
CA GLY A 377 34.93 -10.12 -9.34
C GLY A 377 36.25 -10.17 -8.56
N CYS A 378 37.41 -10.19 -9.23
CA CYS A 378 38.72 -10.39 -8.60
C CYS A 378 39.67 -9.17 -8.70
N SER A 379 39.14 -8.01 -9.05
CA SER A 379 39.86 -6.73 -9.06
C SER A 379 39.64 -6.00 -7.73
N TYR A 380 40.72 -5.54 -7.11
CA TYR A 380 40.71 -4.76 -5.87
C TYR A 380 41.62 -3.55 -6.04
N SER A 381 41.20 -2.38 -5.53
CA SER A 381 42.00 -1.15 -5.57
C SER A 381 41.95 -0.41 -4.24
N THR A 382 43.06 0.22 -3.86
CA THR A 382 43.13 1.12 -2.71
C THR A 382 44.10 2.27 -2.95
N GLU A 383 43.70 3.47 -2.51
CA GLU A 383 44.58 4.65 -2.41
C GLU A 383 45.25 4.76 -1.02
N ASP A 384 44.91 3.88 -0.08
CA ASP A 384 45.61 3.72 1.20
C ASP A 384 46.38 2.38 1.21
N PRO A 385 47.73 2.40 1.20
CA PRO A 385 48.55 1.20 1.38
C PRO A 385 48.24 0.42 2.66
N ALA A 386 47.80 1.06 3.75
CA ALA A 386 47.51 0.36 5.01
C ALA A 386 46.29 -0.58 4.89
N ALA A 387 45.37 -0.30 3.95
CA ALA A 387 44.20 -1.14 3.68
C ALA A 387 44.54 -2.49 3.00
N LEU A 388 45.75 -2.64 2.45
CA LEU A 388 46.19 -3.89 1.79
C LEU A 388 46.01 -5.12 2.66
N SER A 389 46.23 -4.99 3.98
CA SER A 389 46.05 -6.10 4.93
C SER A 389 44.64 -6.69 4.85
N GLY A 390 43.60 -5.84 4.88
CA GLY A 390 42.20 -6.25 4.81
C GLY A 390 41.78 -6.81 3.45
N ILE A 391 42.36 -6.29 2.36
CA ILE A 391 42.13 -6.81 1.00
C ILE A 391 42.69 -8.23 0.89
N PHE A 392 43.94 -8.45 1.28
CA PHE A 392 44.56 -9.78 1.28
C PHE A 392 43.84 -10.74 2.23
N ASP A 393 43.36 -10.28 3.40
CA ASP A 393 42.52 -11.06 4.29
C ASP A 393 41.21 -11.52 3.62
N SER A 394 40.61 -10.66 2.80
CA SER A 394 39.39 -10.95 2.04
C SER A 394 39.64 -11.93 0.89
N ILE A 395 40.74 -11.76 0.15
CA ILE A 395 41.17 -12.68 -0.91
C ILE A 395 41.44 -14.07 -0.32
N ALA A 396 42.18 -14.15 0.79
CA ALA A 396 42.46 -15.42 1.47
C ALA A 396 41.18 -16.15 1.91
N ALA A 397 40.21 -15.41 2.46
CA ALA A 397 38.92 -15.98 2.80
C ALA A 397 38.15 -16.47 1.54
N SER A 398 38.18 -15.71 0.44
CA SER A 398 37.51 -16.07 -0.83
C SER A 398 38.07 -17.33 -1.51
N ILE A 399 39.34 -17.65 -1.26
CA ILE A 399 39.97 -18.86 -1.81
C ILE A 399 39.40 -20.09 -1.10
N ALA A 400 39.40 -20.10 0.24
CA ALA A 400 38.99 -21.24 1.05
C ALA A 400 37.46 -21.43 1.21
N ALA A 401 36.66 -20.37 1.09
CA ALA A 401 35.23 -20.39 1.44
C ALA A 401 34.39 -21.39 0.64
N ALA A 402 33.59 -22.22 1.32
CA ALA A 402 32.65 -23.14 0.64
C ALA A 402 31.44 -22.46 -0.03
N MET A 403 31.18 -21.18 0.28
CA MET A 403 30.04 -20.41 -0.23
C MET A 403 30.48 -18.97 -0.50
N LYS A 404 30.55 -18.62 -1.79
CA LYS A 404 31.04 -17.33 -2.30
C LYS A 404 29.88 -16.59 -2.97
N ASP A 405 29.93 -15.25 -2.95
CA ASP A 405 28.99 -14.38 -3.66
C ASP A 405 27.49 -14.66 -3.37
N ALA A 406 27.17 -15.05 -2.13
CA ALA A 406 25.83 -15.46 -1.76
C ALA A 406 24.84 -14.29 -1.72
N ASN A 407 23.68 -14.49 -2.34
CA ASN A 407 22.57 -13.53 -2.42
C ASN A 407 21.26 -14.25 -2.12
N VAL A 408 20.50 -13.76 -1.15
CA VAL A 408 19.23 -14.34 -0.69
C VAL A 408 18.06 -13.48 -1.18
N SER A 409 17.01 -14.15 -1.68
CA SER A 409 15.68 -13.57 -1.88
C SER A 409 14.70 -14.24 -0.94
N ASP A 410 13.97 -13.46 -0.16
CA ASP A 410 13.01 -13.92 0.85
C ASP A 410 11.70 -13.15 0.74
N PRO A 411 10.76 -13.61 -0.12
CA PRO A 411 9.44 -13.00 -0.25
C PRO A 411 8.56 -13.38 0.95
N MET A 412 7.86 -12.42 1.54
CA MET A 412 6.93 -12.72 2.65
C MET A 412 5.70 -13.51 2.15
N GLY A 413 5.10 -14.27 3.06
CA GLY A 413 3.91 -15.07 2.77
C GLY A 413 2.67 -14.20 2.63
N ALA A 414 1.66 -14.70 1.91
CA ALA A 414 0.37 -14.00 1.81
C ALA A 414 -0.23 -13.78 3.21
N GLY A 415 -0.65 -12.55 3.50
CA GLY A 415 -1.11 -12.14 4.82
C GLY A 415 -0.04 -11.79 5.85
N PHE A 416 1.26 -11.84 5.50
CA PHE A 416 2.37 -11.43 6.38
C PHE A 416 3.17 -10.27 5.80
N GLU A 417 3.77 -9.47 6.67
CA GLU A 417 4.71 -8.41 6.30
C GLU A 417 5.84 -8.24 7.31
N VAL A 418 6.98 -7.71 6.85
CA VAL A 418 8.08 -7.31 7.73
C VAL A 418 7.61 -6.16 8.61
N LYS A 419 7.74 -6.33 9.93
CA LYS A 419 7.21 -5.39 10.91
C LYS A 419 7.75 -3.97 10.70
N GLY A 420 6.83 -3.02 10.56
CA GLY A 420 7.16 -1.60 10.32
C GLY A 420 7.60 -1.29 8.88
N GLY A 421 7.57 -2.26 7.95
CA GLY A 421 7.77 -2.04 6.52
C GLY A 421 9.15 -1.52 6.12
N THR A 422 10.18 -1.69 6.96
CA THR A 422 11.51 -1.10 6.77
C THR A 422 12.65 -2.11 6.93
N ALA A 423 13.68 -1.97 6.09
CA ALA A 423 14.91 -2.75 6.19
C ALA A 423 15.71 -2.49 7.49
N SER A 424 15.46 -1.36 8.19
CA SER A 424 16.14 -1.06 9.47
C SER A 424 15.79 -2.04 10.60
N ASN A 425 14.72 -2.82 10.45
CA ASN A 425 14.29 -3.83 11.42
C ASN A 425 14.82 -5.25 11.06
N ILE A 426 15.71 -5.34 10.08
CA ILE A 426 16.37 -6.57 9.64
C ILE A 426 17.81 -6.53 10.14
N HIS A 427 18.21 -7.55 10.91
CA HIS A 427 19.56 -7.68 11.44
C HIS A 427 20.29 -8.84 10.76
N VAL A 428 21.44 -8.55 10.14
CA VAL A 428 22.29 -9.54 9.46
C VAL A 428 23.67 -9.60 10.12
N THR A 429 24.29 -10.78 10.17
CA THR A 429 25.65 -10.94 10.73
C THR A 429 26.75 -10.48 9.77
N GLN A 430 26.47 -10.49 8.46
CA GLN A 430 27.35 -9.97 7.41
C GLN A 430 26.53 -9.55 6.19
N GLY A 431 27.13 -8.74 5.31
CA GLY A 431 26.48 -8.24 4.10
C GLY A 431 25.45 -7.14 4.37
N THR A 432 24.55 -6.90 3.41
CA THR A 432 23.52 -5.86 3.47
C THR A 432 22.16 -6.37 3.04
N ALA A 433 21.10 -5.98 3.77
CA ALA A 433 19.72 -6.34 3.47
C ALA A 433 18.92 -5.13 2.99
N THR A 434 18.02 -5.35 2.04
CA THR A 434 17.06 -4.38 1.51
C THR A 434 15.66 -4.99 1.49
N LEU A 435 14.62 -4.17 1.51
CA LEU A 435 13.22 -4.60 1.50
C LEU A 435 12.49 -3.91 0.35
N ASN A 436 12.05 -4.67 -0.64
CA ASN A 436 11.33 -4.18 -1.82
C ASN A 436 10.07 -5.03 -2.01
N ASN A 437 8.89 -4.41 -2.15
CA ASN A 437 7.62 -5.12 -2.37
C ASN A 437 7.39 -6.31 -1.41
N ASN A 438 7.62 -6.10 -0.11
CA ASN A 438 7.52 -7.13 0.93
C ASN A 438 8.41 -8.38 0.68
N THR A 439 9.52 -8.20 -0.03
CA THR A 439 10.57 -9.19 -0.28
C THR A 439 11.90 -8.68 0.24
N ILE A 440 12.53 -9.43 1.14
CA ILE A 440 13.87 -9.12 1.65
C ILE A 440 14.89 -9.63 0.63
N ASN A 441 15.78 -8.74 0.18
CA ASN A 441 16.92 -9.10 -0.66
C ASN A 441 18.19 -8.85 0.15
N TRP A 442 18.92 -9.92 0.49
CA TRP A 442 20.11 -9.87 1.33
C TRP A 442 21.34 -10.30 0.52
N ASN A 443 22.19 -9.32 0.20
CA ASN A 443 23.51 -9.56 -0.38
C ASN A 443 24.45 -9.93 0.75
N VAL A 444 24.75 -11.23 0.87
CA VAL A 444 25.56 -11.81 1.95
C VAL A 444 27.05 -11.70 1.64
N GLY A 445 27.40 -11.74 0.35
CA GLY A 445 28.77 -11.87 -0.15
C GLY A 445 29.35 -13.27 0.12
N THR A 446 30.67 -13.36 0.22
CA THR A 446 31.34 -14.61 0.61
C THR A 446 31.19 -14.85 2.12
N LEU A 447 30.87 -16.08 2.54
CA LEU A 447 30.79 -16.42 3.96
C LEU A 447 32.19 -16.46 4.57
N THR A 448 32.43 -15.65 5.59
CA THR A 448 33.75 -15.52 6.23
C THR A 448 33.73 -15.74 7.74
N THR A 449 32.57 -15.54 8.39
CA THR A 449 32.39 -15.65 9.83
C THR A 449 32.38 -17.12 10.26
N SER A 450 33.41 -17.61 10.97
CA SER A 450 33.42 -18.98 11.51
C SER A 450 32.39 -19.15 12.64
N VAL A 451 31.74 -20.33 12.72
CA VAL A 451 30.79 -20.67 13.80
C VAL A 451 31.44 -20.72 15.18
N SER A 452 32.74 -20.98 15.23
CA SER A 452 33.60 -20.92 16.42
C SER A 452 35.06 -20.68 16.00
N PRO A 453 35.93 -20.18 16.91
CA PRO A 453 37.36 -20.02 16.62
C PRO A 453 38.00 -21.34 16.16
N GLY A 454 38.74 -21.30 15.05
CA GLY A 454 39.38 -22.48 14.45
C GLY A 454 38.46 -23.37 13.60
N SER A 455 37.16 -23.09 13.53
CA SER A 455 36.24 -23.89 12.70
C SER A 455 36.31 -23.53 11.21
N MET A 456 36.40 -24.57 10.37
CA MET A 456 36.20 -24.51 8.91
C MET A 456 34.73 -24.27 8.52
N THR A 457 33.78 -24.41 9.44
CA THR A 457 32.37 -24.07 9.18
C THR A 457 32.15 -22.58 9.35
N ARG A 458 31.74 -21.92 8.27
CA ARG A 458 31.30 -20.52 8.22
C ARG A 458 29.79 -20.43 8.37
N TYR A 459 29.29 -19.29 8.83
CA TYR A 459 27.86 -19.00 8.84
C TYR A 459 27.55 -17.55 8.47
N ALA A 460 26.32 -17.35 8.01
CA ALA A 460 25.67 -16.06 8.00
C ALA A 460 24.23 -16.22 8.51
N GLU A 461 23.73 -15.24 9.26
CA GLU A 461 22.39 -15.26 9.85
C GLU A 461 21.68 -13.92 9.65
N MET A 462 20.39 -13.99 9.34
CA MET A 462 19.46 -12.87 9.23
C MET A 462 18.30 -13.08 10.20
N THR A 463 17.90 -12.03 10.92
CA THR A 463 16.75 -12.04 11.83
C THR A 463 15.87 -10.80 11.67
N TYR A 464 14.55 -10.98 11.76
CA TYR A 464 13.55 -9.92 11.64
C TYR A 464 12.23 -10.32 12.34
N GLU A 465 11.36 -9.36 12.68
CA GLU A 465 9.98 -9.64 13.12
C GLU A 465 9.02 -9.52 11.92
N VAL A 466 8.08 -10.46 11.77
CA VAL A 466 6.92 -10.33 10.88
C VAL A 466 5.63 -10.14 11.67
N VAL A 467 4.67 -9.44 11.07
CA VAL A 467 3.30 -9.28 11.55
C VAL A 467 2.31 -9.71 10.47
N ILE A 468 1.02 -9.85 10.81
CA ILE A 468 -0.04 -10.08 9.80
C ILE A 468 -0.63 -8.76 9.29
N ASN A 469 -1.17 -8.80 8.07
CA ASN A 469 -1.90 -7.68 7.46
C ASN A 469 -3.23 -8.14 6.85
N ASP A 470 -4.00 -7.19 6.31
CA ASP A 470 -5.37 -7.41 5.84
C ASP A 470 -5.50 -8.50 4.76
N SER A 471 -4.45 -8.74 3.96
CA SER A 471 -4.48 -9.77 2.91
C SER A 471 -4.62 -11.21 3.44
N ILE A 472 -4.40 -11.45 4.75
CA ILE A 472 -4.65 -12.75 5.39
C ILE A 472 -6.14 -13.15 5.34
N LEU A 473 -7.06 -12.18 5.16
CA LEU A 473 -8.50 -12.42 5.03
C LEU A 473 -8.89 -12.96 3.65
N ASP A 474 -8.07 -12.71 2.63
CA ASP A 474 -8.27 -13.21 1.26
C ASP A 474 -7.59 -14.58 1.06
N VAL A 475 -6.73 -15.01 1.99
CA VAL A 475 -6.07 -16.32 1.96
C VAL A 475 -7.04 -17.42 2.39
N VAL A 476 -7.18 -18.46 1.54
CA VAL A 476 -7.90 -19.69 1.89
C VAL A 476 -7.25 -20.28 3.15
N SER A 477 -7.98 -20.27 4.26
CA SER A 477 -7.46 -20.67 5.57
C SER A 477 -7.02 -22.15 5.54
N PRO A 478 -5.74 -22.46 5.85
CA PRO A 478 -5.27 -23.84 5.95
C PRO A 478 -6.05 -24.63 7.01
N SER A 479 -6.32 -25.92 6.76
CA SER A 479 -7.11 -26.76 7.66
C SER A 479 -6.45 -27.01 9.03
N ASP A 480 -5.14 -26.89 9.13
CA ASP A 480 -4.37 -26.91 10.39
C ASP A 480 -4.25 -25.52 11.05
N GLY A 481 -4.59 -24.46 10.31
CA GLY A 481 -4.41 -23.05 10.68
C GLY A 481 -2.96 -22.55 10.58
N ASN A 482 -2.04 -23.31 9.97
CA ASN A 482 -0.63 -22.93 9.84
C ASN A 482 -0.37 -22.30 8.47
N TYR A 483 -0.14 -20.99 8.47
CA TYR A 483 0.16 -20.22 7.27
C TYR A 483 1.67 -20.12 7.07
N ASN A 484 2.12 -20.19 5.82
CA ASN A 484 3.52 -19.93 5.46
C ASN A 484 3.86 -18.46 5.74
N THR A 485 4.92 -18.17 6.50
CA THR A 485 5.36 -16.78 6.78
C THR A 485 6.13 -16.14 5.62
N ASN A 486 6.51 -16.95 4.64
CA ASN A 486 7.31 -16.59 3.46
C ASN A 486 6.85 -17.44 2.26
N ALA A 487 7.04 -16.92 1.05
CA ALA A 487 6.59 -17.52 -0.20
C ALA A 487 7.75 -18.20 -0.97
N GLY A 488 8.58 -18.97 -0.26
CA GLY A 488 9.70 -19.72 -0.83
C GLY A 488 11.00 -18.91 -0.94
N ALA A 489 11.70 -18.74 0.19
CA ALA A 489 13.01 -18.07 0.21
C ALA A 489 14.11 -18.94 -0.41
N SER A 490 15.07 -18.33 -1.09
CA SER A 490 16.19 -19.01 -1.76
C SER A 490 17.52 -18.25 -1.64
N VAL A 491 18.62 -18.97 -1.81
CA VAL A 491 19.97 -18.40 -1.95
C VAL A 491 20.60 -18.82 -3.28
N HIS A 492 21.14 -17.85 -4.00
CA HIS A 492 22.05 -18.03 -5.13
C HIS A 492 23.48 -17.82 -4.64
N TYR A 493 24.41 -18.71 -4.98
CA TYR A 493 25.81 -18.61 -4.53
C TYR A 493 26.76 -19.37 -5.47
N THR A 494 28.02 -18.98 -5.50
CA THR A 494 29.10 -19.78 -6.10
C THR A 494 29.61 -20.78 -5.07
N ASP A 495 29.62 -22.07 -5.39
CA ASP A 495 30.18 -23.09 -4.50
C ASP A 495 31.72 -23.14 -4.52
N ILE A 496 32.27 -24.09 -3.76
CA ILE A 496 33.71 -24.23 -3.59
C ILE A 496 34.44 -24.70 -4.86
N ASP A 497 33.73 -25.37 -5.77
CA ASP A 497 34.26 -25.85 -7.04
C ASP A 497 34.05 -24.80 -8.17
N GLY A 498 33.51 -23.63 -7.83
CA GLY A 498 33.32 -22.49 -8.73
C GLY A 498 32.00 -22.51 -9.51
N VAL A 499 31.09 -23.43 -9.18
CA VAL A 499 29.82 -23.62 -9.89
C VAL A 499 28.72 -22.76 -9.23
N GLN A 500 27.86 -22.16 -10.05
CA GLN A 500 26.68 -21.45 -9.56
C GLN A 500 25.64 -22.43 -9.03
N GLN A 501 25.21 -22.23 -7.80
CA GLN A 501 24.21 -23.03 -7.09
C GLN A 501 23.01 -22.17 -6.72
N THR A 502 21.83 -22.80 -6.69
CA THR A 502 20.60 -22.21 -6.16
C THR A 502 19.96 -23.21 -5.21
N LYS A 503 19.67 -22.80 -3.98
CA LYS A 503 19.04 -23.66 -2.96
C LYS A 503 17.90 -22.93 -2.26
N ALA A 504 16.79 -23.64 -2.03
CA ALA A 504 15.67 -23.15 -1.25
C ALA A 504 15.94 -23.30 0.26
N PHE A 505 15.47 -22.33 1.05
CA PHE A 505 15.33 -22.50 2.49
C PHE A 505 14.07 -23.30 2.83
N PRO A 506 14.02 -23.97 3.99
CA PRO A 506 12.77 -24.48 4.54
C PRO A 506 11.75 -23.34 4.69
N GLU A 507 10.46 -23.63 4.48
CA GLU A 507 9.37 -22.67 4.68
C GLU A 507 8.80 -22.79 6.11
N PRO A 508 9.17 -21.92 7.06
CA PRO A 508 8.51 -21.90 8.35
C PRO A 508 7.05 -21.44 8.24
N LYS A 509 6.21 -22.11 9.03
CA LYS A 509 4.82 -21.74 9.22
C LYS A 509 4.59 -21.04 10.56
N ALA A 510 3.48 -20.32 10.65
CA ALA A 510 2.98 -19.70 11.86
C ALA A 510 1.46 -19.83 11.93
N LYS A 511 0.91 -19.86 13.15
CA LYS A 511 -0.53 -19.88 13.42
C LYS A 511 -0.98 -18.52 13.94
N PRO A 512 -1.44 -17.60 13.06
CA PRO A 512 -1.94 -16.30 13.47
C PRO A 512 -3.34 -16.43 14.10
N LEU A 513 -3.62 -15.57 15.08
CA LEU A 513 -4.94 -15.36 15.64
C LEU A 513 -5.63 -14.21 14.90
N ILE A 514 -6.63 -14.55 14.08
CA ILE A 514 -7.31 -13.56 13.23
C ILE A 514 -8.51 -12.99 13.98
N VAL A 515 -8.43 -11.69 14.32
CA VAL A 515 -9.58 -10.91 14.77
C VAL A 515 -9.99 -9.99 13.63
N GLU A 516 -11.06 -10.35 12.93
CA GLU A 516 -11.63 -9.61 11.81
C GLU A 516 -12.59 -8.54 12.34
N LEU A 517 -12.35 -7.28 11.98
CA LEU A 517 -13.29 -6.17 12.17
C LEU A 517 -14.02 -5.89 10.85
N HIS A 518 -15.28 -6.31 10.78
CA HIS A 518 -16.14 -6.16 9.61
C HIS A 518 -17.11 -4.99 9.78
N LYS A 519 -17.08 -4.04 8.82
CA LYS A 519 -18.06 -2.97 8.74
C LYS A 519 -19.23 -3.40 7.88
N ARG A 520 -20.44 -3.43 8.43
CA ARG A 520 -21.67 -3.67 7.67
C ARG A 520 -22.49 -2.39 7.56
N LEU A 521 -22.99 -2.08 6.37
CA LEU A 521 -23.67 -0.83 6.05
C LEU A 521 -24.99 -1.12 5.33
N LEU A 522 -26.10 -0.76 5.98
CA LEU A 522 -27.45 -1.12 5.58
C LEU A 522 -28.33 0.10 5.30
N ASP A 523 -29.22 -0.03 4.32
CA ASP A 523 -30.29 0.94 4.09
C ASP A 523 -31.34 0.91 5.23
N PHE A 524 -32.28 1.84 5.21
CA PHE A 524 -33.34 1.91 6.23
C PHE A 524 -34.26 0.67 6.29
N LYS A 525 -34.33 -0.15 5.22
CA LYS A 525 -35.06 -1.44 5.24
C LYS A 525 -34.23 -2.55 5.89
N GLY A 526 -32.92 -2.40 5.99
CA GLY A 526 -31.97 -3.38 6.53
C GLY A 526 -31.28 -4.21 5.44
N ARG A 527 -31.36 -3.77 4.19
CA ARG A 527 -30.69 -4.39 3.04
C ARG A 527 -29.29 -3.81 2.92
N GLU A 528 -28.35 -4.63 2.47
CA GLU A 528 -26.96 -4.20 2.37
C GLU A 528 -26.77 -3.21 1.22
N ILE A 529 -26.09 -2.09 1.49
CA ILE A 529 -25.87 -1.06 0.48
C ILE A 529 -24.83 -1.57 -0.53
N PRO A 530 -25.07 -1.50 -1.85
CA PRO A 530 -24.13 -1.97 -2.85
C PRO A 530 -22.75 -1.33 -2.70
N ALA A 531 -21.70 -2.11 -2.95
CA ALA A 531 -20.30 -1.71 -2.74
C ALA A 531 -19.92 -0.38 -3.40
N ALA A 532 -20.52 -0.04 -4.55
CA ALA A 532 -20.33 1.23 -5.26
C ALA A 532 -20.71 2.48 -4.42
N TYR A 533 -21.63 2.35 -3.46
CA TYR A 533 -22.08 3.41 -2.56
C TYR A 533 -21.66 3.21 -1.09
N ALA A 534 -21.15 2.01 -0.75
CA ALA A 534 -20.68 1.68 0.58
C ALA A 534 -19.16 1.90 0.75
N ASN A 535 -18.35 1.48 -0.23
CA ASN A 535 -16.88 1.55 -0.14
C ASN A 535 -16.35 2.99 -0.06
N GLY A 536 -17.08 3.98 -0.58
CA GLY A 536 -16.70 5.39 -0.52
C GLY A 536 -16.80 6.01 0.88
N ARG A 537 -17.50 5.35 1.82
CA ARG A 537 -17.65 5.78 3.22
C ARG A 537 -16.74 4.95 4.10
N GLU A 538 -15.85 5.61 4.83
CA GLU A 538 -14.86 4.98 5.71
C GLU A 538 -15.18 5.26 7.17
N PHE A 539 -15.12 4.22 8.01
CA PHE A 539 -15.47 4.29 9.42
C PHE A 539 -14.22 4.08 10.26
N ASN A 540 -13.91 5.03 11.15
CA ASN A 540 -12.76 4.93 12.05
C ASN A 540 -13.16 4.30 13.40
N PHE A 541 -12.61 3.12 13.65
CA PHE A 541 -12.75 2.37 14.88
C PHE A 541 -11.51 2.52 15.75
N ASN A 542 -11.70 3.12 16.92
CA ASN A 542 -10.66 3.27 17.92
C ASN A 542 -10.70 2.08 18.88
N MET A 543 -9.56 1.42 19.10
CA MET A 543 -9.39 0.27 19.97
C MET A 543 -8.42 0.62 21.09
N LYS A 544 -8.94 0.74 22.31
CA LYS A 544 -8.18 1.08 23.51
C LYS A 544 -8.09 -0.12 24.44
N LEU A 545 -6.91 -0.30 25.02
CA LEU A 545 -6.66 -1.29 26.05
C LEU A 545 -6.99 -0.66 27.42
N LYS A 546 -7.86 -1.29 28.22
CA LYS A 546 -8.26 -0.74 29.52
C LYS A 546 -7.12 -0.77 30.55
N GLU A 547 -6.27 -1.77 30.50
CA GLU A 547 -5.18 -1.99 31.45
C GLU A 547 -3.88 -1.21 31.12
N ASP A 548 -3.81 -0.54 29.96
CA ASP A 548 -2.63 0.21 29.51
C ASP A 548 -3.04 1.33 28.54
N SER A 549 -3.02 2.58 29.05
CA SER A 549 -3.39 3.78 28.30
C SER A 549 -2.44 4.13 27.15
N GLY A 550 -1.26 3.49 27.07
CA GLY A 550 -0.34 3.62 25.94
C GLY A 550 -0.76 2.86 24.69
N PHE A 551 -1.64 1.85 24.81
CA PHE A 551 -2.18 1.15 23.63
C PHE A 551 -3.49 1.80 23.17
N ASN A 552 -3.42 2.41 21.99
CA ASN A 552 -4.54 3.12 21.37
C ASN A 552 -4.41 3.02 19.84
N GLN A 553 -5.16 2.11 19.22
CA GLN A 553 -5.08 1.83 17.78
C GLN A 553 -6.31 2.35 17.03
N ASN A 554 -6.13 2.78 15.77
CA ASN A 554 -7.21 3.22 14.89
C ASN A 554 -7.30 2.32 13.66
N TYR A 555 -8.50 1.84 13.37
CA TYR A 555 -8.81 1.01 12.21
C TYR A 555 -9.81 1.76 11.33
N LEU A 556 -9.32 2.30 10.22
CA LEU A 556 -10.16 2.85 9.17
C LEU A 556 -10.66 1.69 8.28
N VAL A 557 -11.97 1.49 8.22
CA VAL A 557 -12.61 0.37 7.50
C VAL A 557 -13.73 0.91 6.59
N PRO A 558 -13.66 0.71 5.26
CA PRO A 558 -14.74 1.07 4.34
C PRO A 558 -16.06 0.33 4.60
N GLY A 559 -17.18 0.90 4.19
CA GLY A 559 -18.49 0.25 4.25
C GLY A 559 -18.51 -1.08 3.49
N ASN A 560 -19.03 -2.13 4.12
CA ASN A 560 -19.09 -3.50 3.59
C ASN A 560 -17.70 -4.12 3.29
N LYS A 561 -16.67 -3.66 4.00
CA LYS A 561 -15.32 -4.24 4.01
C LYS A 561 -14.92 -4.72 5.41
N SER A 562 -13.79 -5.40 5.46
CA SER A 562 -13.20 -5.94 6.69
C SER A 562 -11.74 -5.54 6.82
N LYS A 563 -11.25 -5.54 8.05
CA LYS A 563 -9.86 -5.27 8.39
C LYS A 563 -9.40 -6.21 9.50
N VAL A 564 -8.11 -6.55 9.53
CA VAL A 564 -7.54 -7.35 10.62
C VAL A 564 -7.12 -6.46 11.77
N MET A 565 -7.45 -6.89 12.99
CA MET A 565 -6.97 -6.25 14.21
C MET A 565 -5.61 -6.84 14.62
N VAL A 566 -4.61 -5.98 14.76
CA VAL A 566 -3.20 -6.32 15.01
C VAL A 566 -2.73 -5.78 16.37
N ASP A 567 -1.58 -6.25 16.83
CA ASP A 567 -0.97 -5.90 18.13
C ASP A 567 -1.89 -6.08 19.37
N LEU A 568 -2.97 -6.86 19.24
CA LEU A 568 -3.80 -7.25 20.37
C LEU A 568 -2.97 -8.06 21.39
N ARG A 569 -3.45 -8.11 22.62
CA ARG A 569 -2.82 -8.80 23.75
C ARG A 569 -3.83 -9.80 24.30
N VAL A 570 -3.38 -11.01 24.61
CA VAL A 570 -4.23 -12.06 25.15
C VAL A 570 -4.56 -11.77 26.62
N ASP A 571 -5.75 -12.16 27.07
CA ASP A 571 -6.27 -11.94 28.43
C ASP A 571 -6.25 -10.45 28.85
N LYS A 572 -6.70 -9.61 27.92
CA LYS A 572 -6.83 -8.16 28.10
C LYS A 572 -8.17 -7.63 27.61
N THR A 573 -8.61 -6.55 28.26
CA THR A 573 -9.93 -5.97 28.05
C THR A 573 -9.85 -4.73 27.16
N TYR A 574 -10.59 -4.77 26.07
CA TYR A 574 -10.59 -3.72 25.06
C TYR A 574 -11.91 -2.95 25.05
N GLN A 575 -11.80 -1.63 24.91
CA GLN A 575 -12.88 -0.75 24.46
C GLN A 575 -12.73 -0.52 22.96
N LEU A 576 -13.69 -1.01 22.18
CA LEU A 576 -13.84 -0.68 20.76
C LEU A 576 -14.86 0.44 20.61
N LYS A 577 -14.54 1.49 19.84
CA LYS A 577 -15.46 2.60 19.58
C LYS A 577 -15.36 3.13 18.15
N GLU A 578 -16.48 3.09 17.43
CA GLU A 578 -16.68 3.84 16.20
C GLU A 578 -16.81 5.33 16.56
N ASN A 579 -15.87 6.17 16.09
CA ASN A 579 -15.82 7.58 16.48
C ASN A 579 -16.14 8.56 15.34
N VAL A 580 -15.78 8.21 14.11
CA VAL A 580 -15.89 9.09 12.94
C VAL A 580 -16.27 8.25 11.72
N VAL A 581 -17.08 8.84 10.84
CA VAL A 581 -17.23 8.41 9.44
C VAL A 581 -16.71 9.53 8.53
N SER A 582 -16.02 9.16 7.46
CA SER A 582 -15.43 10.05 6.47
C SER A 582 -15.68 9.53 5.05
N GLY A 583 -15.25 10.28 4.03
CA GLY A 583 -15.41 9.91 2.63
C GLY A 583 -16.71 10.43 2.00
N SER A 584 -17.19 9.73 0.96
CA SER A 584 -18.29 10.15 0.09
C SER A 584 -19.34 9.06 -0.11
N PRO A 585 -20.66 9.37 -0.09
CA PRO A 585 -21.23 10.67 0.24
C PRO A 585 -20.99 11.05 1.71
N ALA A 586 -20.94 12.36 1.98
CA ALA A 586 -20.67 12.88 3.32
C ALA A 586 -21.79 12.44 4.29
N SER A 587 -21.41 11.92 5.46
CA SER A 587 -22.37 11.46 6.47
C SER A 587 -21.82 11.62 7.88
N SER A 588 -22.66 11.38 8.89
CA SER A 588 -22.31 11.43 10.31
C SER A 588 -22.76 10.15 11.02
N LEU A 589 -22.15 9.79 12.15
CA LEU A 589 -22.60 8.63 12.93
C LEU A 589 -24.04 8.78 13.43
N SER A 590 -24.51 10.03 13.63
CA SER A 590 -25.91 10.34 13.94
C SER A 590 -26.90 9.93 12.86
N ASP A 591 -26.47 9.71 11.61
CA ASP A 591 -27.34 9.30 10.49
C ASP A 591 -27.68 7.80 10.51
N TYR A 592 -27.05 7.04 11.40
CA TYR A 592 -27.22 5.60 11.50
C TYR A 592 -27.75 5.18 12.88
N ASN A 593 -28.48 4.07 12.90
CA ASN A 593 -28.59 3.21 14.08
C ASN A 593 -27.43 2.21 14.03
N SER A 594 -26.56 2.26 15.03
CA SER A 594 -25.36 1.42 15.10
C SER A 594 -25.55 0.24 16.04
N GLU A 595 -24.93 -0.88 15.72
CA GLU A 595 -24.96 -2.11 16.52
C GLU A 595 -23.64 -2.86 16.39
N ILE A 596 -23.08 -3.35 17.50
CA ILE A 596 -21.82 -4.10 17.54
C ILE A 596 -22.08 -5.50 18.08
N GLN A 597 -21.65 -6.53 17.35
CA GLN A 597 -21.69 -7.93 17.77
C GLN A 597 -20.36 -8.62 17.46
N TRP A 598 -20.09 -9.75 18.12
CA TRP A 598 -18.95 -10.60 17.74
C TRP A 598 -19.30 -12.09 17.85
N LYS A 599 -18.63 -12.90 17.03
CA LYS A 599 -18.70 -14.36 17.03
C LYS A 599 -17.35 -14.99 16.69
N THR A 600 -17.07 -16.19 17.19
CA THR A 600 -15.91 -16.97 16.77
C THR A 600 -16.14 -17.59 15.38
N TRP A 601 -15.07 -17.87 14.66
CA TRP A 601 -15.12 -18.43 13.30
C TRP A 601 -15.59 -19.89 13.29
N ASP A 602 -15.31 -20.64 14.36
CA ASP A 602 -15.82 -22.00 14.60
C ASP A 602 -17.29 -22.04 15.03
N GLY A 603 -17.91 -20.87 15.26
CA GLY A 603 -19.30 -20.73 15.72
C GLY A 603 -19.55 -21.14 17.18
N THR A 604 -18.51 -21.46 17.97
CA THR A 604 -18.69 -21.95 19.34
C THR A 604 -19.06 -20.87 20.35
N GLN A 605 -18.72 -19.60 20.09
CA GLN A 605 -18.98 -18.48 21.00
C GLN A 605 -19.43 -17.22 20.26
N SER A 606 -20.32 -16.45 20.90
CA SER A 606 -20.79 -15.15 20.40
C SER A 606 -21.36 -14.32 21.55
N ALA A 607 -21.38 -12.99 21.39
CA ALA A 607 -22.15 -12.10 22.25
C ALA A 607 -23.45 -11.64 21.58
N ALA A 608 -24.46 -11.35 22.40
CA ALA A 608 -25.66 -10.63 21.94
C ALA A 608 -25.27 -9.23 21.41
N PRO A 609 -25.96 -8.69 20.40
CA PRO A 609 -25.62 -7.39 19.84
C PRO A 609 -25.81 -6.24 20.83
N VAL A 610 -24.86 -5.31 20.84
CA VAL A 610 -24.86 -4.10 21.68
C VAL A 610 -25.23 -2.90 20.81
N THR A 611 -26.33 -2.23 21.15
CA THR A 611 -26.78 -1.01 20.46
C THR A 611 -25.87 0.17 20.76
N GLY A 612 -25.51 0.94 19.73
CA GLY A 612 -24.64 2.11 19.82
C GLY A 612 -23.32 1.93 19.08
N THR A 613 -22.39 2.86 19.30
CA THR A 613 -21.10 2.93 18.60
C THR A 613 -19.92 2.41 19.43
N SER A 614 -20.16 1.83 20.62
CA SER A 614 -19.11 1.42 21.57
C SER A 614 -19.37 0.03 22.13
N LEU A 615 -18.30 -0.77 22.26
CA LEU A 615 -18.26 -2.05 22.94
C LEU A 615 -17.15 -1.98 23.98
N ASP A 616 -17.51 -1.76 25.24
CA ASP A 616 -16.56 -1.36 26.29
C ASP A 616 -15.70 -2.51 26.84
N SER A 617 -16.13 -3.76 26.70
CA SER A 617 -15.49 -4.91 27.36
C SER A 617 -15.36 -6.09 26.40
N PHE A 618 -14.66 -5.88 25.29
CA PHE A 618 -14.24 -6.97 24.41
C PHE A 618 -12.99 -7.66 24.99
N VAL A 619 -13.06 -8.97 25.16
CA VAL A 619 -11.90 -9.83 25.44
C VAL A 619 -11.87 -10.86 24.31
N VAL A 620 -10.68 -11.17 23.79
CA VAL A 620 -10.57 -12.16 22.71
C VAL A 620 -10.98 -13.53 23.27
N PRO A 621 -12.01 -14.20 22.71
CA PRO A 621 -12.51 -15.45 23.25
C PRO A 621 -11.47 -16.57 23.13
N ARG A 622 -11.55 -17.54 24.05
CA ARG A 622 -10.67 -18.71 24.15
C ARG A 622 -11.51 -19.99 24.20
N GLY A 623 -10.97 -21.10 23.70
CA GLY A 623 -11.66 -22.39 23.75
C GLY A 623 -10.81 -23.58 23.28
N GLY A 624 -11.48 -24.72 23.07
CA GLY A 624 -10.83 -26.01 22.84
C GLY A 624 -10.20 -26.61 24.12
N SER A 625 -9.61 -27.80 23.99
CA SER A 625 -8.94 -28.51 25.11
C SER A 625 -7.83 -27.70 25.77
N ASP A 626 -7.16 -26.87 24.97
CA ASP A 626 -5.94 -26.15 25.35
C ASP A 626 -6.25 -24.70 25.76
N ASN A 627 -7.53 -24.30 25.76
CA ASN A 627 -8.02 -22.95 26.04
C ASN A 627 -7.32 -21.87 25.18
N ASN A 628 -6.98 -22.20 23.93
CA ASN A 628 -6.30 -21.30 23.02
C ASN A 628 -7.22 -20.15 22.56
N PRO A 629 -6.67 -18.96 22.25
CA PRO A 629 -7.46 -17.88 21.66
C PRO A 629 -8.07 -18.28 20.31
N LEU A 630 -9.31 -17.84 20.04
CA LEU A 630 -10.10 -18.24 18.87
C LEU A 630 -10.22 -17.12 17.84
N ASN A 631 -10.11 -17.48 16.55
CA ASN A 631 -10.38 -16.54 15.46
C ASN A 631 -11.80 -15.97 15.60
N THR A 632 -11.93 -14.65 15.50
CA THR A 632 -13.14 -13.92 15.90
C THR A 632 -13.50 -12.89 14.84
N LYS A 633 -14.79 -12.77 14.54
CA LYS A 633 -15.35 -11.71 13.68
C LYS A 633 -16.18 -10.77 14.54
N ILE A 634 -15.70 -9.53 14.70
CA ILE A 634 -16.47 -8.40 15.21
C ILE A 634 -17.18 -7.77 14.01
N THR A 635 -18.50 -7.61 14.08
CA THR A 635 -19.31 -6.94 13.06
C THR A 635 -19.92 -5.68 13.64
N VAL A 636 -19.64 -4.52 13.02
CA VAL A 636 -20.25 -3.23 13.38
C VAL A 636 -21.21 -2.81 12.27
N THR A 637 -22.49 -2.98 12.53
CA THR A 637 -23.58 -2.67 11.60
C THR A 637 -24.05 -1.24 11.78
N ASN A 638 -24.01 -0.42 10.73
CA ASN A 638 -24.69 0.88 10.69
C ASN A 638 -25.88 0.80 9.73
N LYS A 639 -27.08 1.08 10.23
CA LYS A 639 -28.32 1.09 9.47
C LYS A 639 -28.84 2.51 9.33
N GLU A 640 -29.04 2.99 8.10
CA GLU A 640 -29.47 4.36 7.84
C GLU A 640 -30.83 4.70 8.48
N LYS A 641 -30.92 5.89 9.07
CA LYS A 641 -32.15 6.46 9.61
C LYS A 641 -32.95 7.16 8.52
N LYS A 642 -34.25 7.29 8.74
CA LYS A 642 -35.13 8.12 7.92
C LYS A 642 -35.04 9.56 8.39
N LEU A 643 -34.11 10.34 7.83
CA LEU A 643 -33.87 11.75 8.22
C LEU A 643 -34.16 12.75 7.10
N GLY A 644 -34.69 12.27 5.96
CA GLY A 644 -35.09 13.12 4.85
C GLY A 644 -36.30 13.98 5.19
N LYS A 645 -36.36 15.18 4.62
CA LYS A 645 -37.52 16.09 4.70
C LYS A 645 -37.86 16.66 3.32
N LEU A 646 -39.14 16.60 2.96
CA LEU A 646 -39.66 17.20 1.73
C LEU A 646 -40.69 18.28 2.07
N LYS A 647 -40.42 19.53 1.66
CA LYS A 647 -41.39 20.63 1.75
C LYS A 647 -42.21 20.73 0.46
N LEU A 648 -43.51 20.47 0.56
CA LEU A 648 -44.47 20.70 -0.51
C LEU A 648 -45.12 22.08 -0.37
N LYS A 649 -45.41 22.72 -1.51
CA LYS A 649 -46.22 23.94 -1.59
C LYS A 649 -47.21 23.82 -2.75
N LYS A 650 -48.46 24.26 -2.58
CA LYS A 650 -49.44 24.32 -3.65
C LYS A 650 -49.73 25.77 -4.04
N THR A 651 -49.70 26.05 -5.34
CA THR A 651 -50.00 27.38 -5.90
C THR A 651 -51.00 27.28 -7.04
N PHE A 652 -51.86 28.28 -7.17
CA PHE A 652 -52.73 28.48 -8.33
C PHE A 652 -52.42 29.85 -8.96
N ASN A 653 -52.11 29.86 -10.25
CA ASN A 653 -51.92 31.08 -11.03
C ASN A 653 -53.18 31.40 -11.84
N PRO A 654 -53.99 32.40 -11.45
CA PRO A 654 -55.24 32.74 -12.12
C PRO A 654 -55.08 33.66 -13.33
N ASP A 655 -53.85 34.04 -13.70
CA ASP A 655 -53.56 34.98 -14.79
C ASP A 655 -52.77 34.33 -15.93
N SER A 656 -53.04 34.77 -17.16
CA SER A 656 -52.19 34.43 -18.31
C SER A 656 -50.84 35.15 -18.17
N ALA A 657 -49.76 34.50 -18.62
CA ALA A 657 -48.39 34.76 -18.17
C ALA A 657 -47.78 36.16 -18.42
N ASN A 658 -48.53 37.11 -18.98
CA ASN A 658 -48.09 38.47 -19.30
C ASN A 658 -48.92 39.59 -18.62
N GLY A 659 -49.87 39.27 -17.74
CA GLY A 659 -50.67 40.26 -17.00
C GLY A 659 -50.15 40.51 -15.57
N ARG A 660 -50.04 41.78 -15.14
CA ARG A 660 -49.90 42.09 -13.70
C ARG A 660 -51.20 41.71 -12.99
N GLY A 661 -51.17 40.71 -12.10
CA GLY A 661 -52.34 40.30 -11.33
C GLY A 661 -52.88 41.42 -10.43
N ILE A 662 -54.17 41.70 -10.52
CA ILE A 662 -54.84 42.84 -9.86
C ILE A 662 -55.54 42.42 -8.55
N TYR A 663 -55.60 41.13 -8.22
CA TYR A 663 -56.44 40.59 -7.15
C TYR A 663 -55.60 39.92 -6.05
N GLY A 664 -55.43 40.64 -4.93
CA GLY A 664 -54.73 40.14 -3.75
C GLY A 664 -55.55 39.16 -2.89
N PRO A 665 -54.93 38.51 -1.89
CA PRO A 665 -55.45 37.32 -1.18
C PRO A 665 -56.65 37.55 -0.23
N ARG A 666 -57.34 38.70 -0.29
CA ARG A 666 -58.37 39.09 0.69
C ARG A 666 -59.83 38.78 0.32
N SER A 667 -60.08 38.05 -0.78
CA SER A 667 -61.45 37.90 -1.33
C SER A 667 -62.19 36.60 -0.98
N ALA A 668 -61.53 35.60 -0.38
CA ALA A 668 -62.07 34.24 -0.25
C ALA A 668 -63.12 34.01 0.86
N LEU A 669 -64.13 34.89 1.01
CA LEU A 669 -65.06 34.87 2.15
C LEU A 669 -66.27 33.92 2.04
N TYR A 670 -66.54 33.28 0.88
CA TYR A 670 -67.82 32.55 0.67
C TYR A 670 -67.77 31.21 -0.10
N ARG A 671 -66.59 30.59 -0.33
CA ARG A 671 -66.49 29.20 -0.85
C ARG A 671 -65.31 28.46 -0.20
N SER A 672 -65.43 27.15 -0.06
CA SER A 672 -64.30 26.27 0.27
C SER A 672 -63.31 26.24 -0.89
N ALA A 673 -62.04 26.55 -0.64
CA ALA A 673 -60.99 26.48 -1.65
C ALA A 673 -60.85 25.05 -2.22
N PRO A 674 -60.58 24.90 -3.53
CA PRO A 674 -60.22 23.61 -4.12
C PRO A 674 -59.04 22.96 -3.40
N LYS A 675 -59.14 21.63 -3.22
CA LYS A 675 -58.04 20.78 -2.78
C LYS A 675 -57.45 20.02 -3.96
N TYR A 676 -56.16 19.77 -3.88
CA TYR A 676 -55.36 19.16 -4.93
C TYR A 676 -54.61 17.94 -4.36
N ALA A 677 -54.74 16.81 -5.04
CA ALA A 677 -54.23 15.51 -4.61
C ALA A 677 -52.77 15.29 -5.04
N ILE A 678 -51.82 15.83 -4.27
CA ILE A 678 -50.40 15.74 -4.61
C ILE A 678 -49.85 14.36 -4.22
N THR A 679 -49.47 13.56 -5.22
CA THR A 679 -48.87 12.24 -5.03
C THR A 679 -47.35 12.35 -4.95
N VAL A 680 -46.77 11.85 -3.85
CA VAL A 680 -45.33 11.73 -3.64
C VAL A 680 -44.94 10.27 -3.67
N VAL A 681 -43.96 9.92 -4.50
CA VAL A 681 -43.37 8.57 -4.58
C VAL A 681 -41.86 8.69 -4.42
N GLY A 682 -41.26 7.89 -3.53
CA GLY A 682 -39.82 7.79 -3.35
C GLY A 682 -39.30 6.41 -3.77
N THR A 683 -38.16 6.34 -4.45
CA THR A 683 -37.46 5.10 -4.82
C THR A 683 -36.05 5.02 -4.22
N ASN A 684 -35.49 3.81 -4.14
CA ASN A 684 -34.17 3.51 -3.56
C ASN A 684 -33.03 4.34 -4.20
N PRO A 685 -32.18 5.05 -3.42
CA PRO A 685 -31.09 5.85 -3.98
C PRO A 685 -29.88 5.00 -4.43
N TYR A 686 -29.90 3.70 -4.15
CA TYR A 686 -28.81 2.76 -4.46
C TYR A 686 -29.10 1.85 -5.65
N GLY A 687 -30.02 2.27 -6.54
CA GLY A 687 -30.40 1.56 -7.76
C GLY A 687 -31.63 0.65 -7.61
N GLY A 688 -32.22 0.31 -8.76
CA GLY A 688 -33.52 -0.38 -8.85
C GLY A 688 -34.71 0.55 -8.61
N ASN A 689 -35.91 0.08 -8.98
CA ASN A 689 -37.16 0.84 -8.89
C ASN A 689 -37.92 0.56 -7.58
N ASP A 690 -37.23 0.12 -6.54
CA ASP A 690 -37.85 -0.25 -5.27
C ASP A 690 -38.46 0.97 -4.58
N GLU A 691 -39.79 0.97 -4.45
CA GLU A 691 -40.52 2.00 -3.73
C GLU A 691 -40.12 2.01 -2.24
N VAL A 692 -39.64 3.15 -1.75
CA VAL A 692 -39.27 3.39 -0.35
C VAL A 692 -40.34 4.19 0.39
N TYR A 693 -41.18 4.93 -0.35
CA TYR A 693 -42.25 5.76 0.17
C TYR A 693 -43.33 6.01 -0.89
N ARG A 694 -44.60 6.07 -0.47
CA ARG A 694 -45.72 6.58 -1.27
C ARG A 694 -46.78 7.18 -0.36
N ALA A 695 -47.23 8.38 -0.70
CA ALA A 695 -48.37 9.02 -0.06
C ALA A 695 -49.08 9.99 -1.02
N VAL A 696 -50.35 10.29 -0.72
CA VAL A 696 -51.12 11.36 -1.36
C VAL A 696 -51.41 12.42 -0.31
N HIS A 697 -51.16 13.68 -0.66
CA HIS A 697 -51.31 14.83 0.21
C HIS A 697 -52.30 15.81 -0.40
N GLU A 698 -53.49 15.88 0.19
CA GLU A 698 -54.47 16.93 -0.10
C GLU A 698 -53.96 18.28 0.38
N LEU A 699 -53.75 19.24 -0.53
CA LEU A 699 -53.32 20.61 -0.24
C LEU A 699 -54.25 21.62 -0.92
N SER A 700 -54.52 22.73 -0.24
CA SER A 700 -55.23 23.88 -0.80
C SER A 700 -54.23 24.84 -1.47
N ALA A 701 -54.65 25.64 -2.45
CA ALA A 701 -53.75 26.66 -3.02
C ALA A 701 -53.37 27.71 -1.95
N GLY A 702 -52.07 27.97 -1.81
CA GLY A 702 -51.46 28.75 -0.73
C GLY A 702 -50.99 27.93 0.47
N GLU A 703 -51.28 26.63 0.53
CA GLU A 703 -50.86 25.75 1.62
C GLU A 703 -49.43 25.21 1.42
N GLU A 704 -48.66 25.11 2.51
CA GLU A 704 -47.37 24.45 2.57
C GLU A 704 -47.43 23.26 3.56
N ARG A 705 -46.73 22.17 3.26
CA ARG A 705 -46.63 20.99 4.13
C ARG A 705 -45.25 20.36 4.06
N THR A 706 -44.61 20.20 5.22
CA THR A 706 -43.37 19.42 5.35
C THR A 706 -43.71 17.96 5.66
N ILE A 707 -43.02 17.04 4.99
CA ILE A 707 -43.03 15.61 5.27
C ILE A 707 -41.68 15.24 5.88
N ASP A 708 -41.67 15.05 7.20
CA ASP A 708 -40.49 14.63 7.96
C ASP A 708 -40.32 13.10 7.98
N ASN A 709 -39.13 12.64 8.41
CA ASN A 709 -38.79 11.23 8.59
C ASN A 709 -38.94 10.39 7.31
N LEU A 710 -38.62 10.99 6.16
CA LEU A 710 -38.53 10.28 4.88
C LEU A 710 -37.23 9.45 4.82
N PRO A 711 -37.28 8.23 4.25
CA PRO A 711 -36.07 7.52 3.83
C PRO A 711 -35.25 8.33 2.83
N TYR A 712 -33.95 8.06 2.75
CA TYR A 712 -33.16 8.51 1.60
C TYR A 712 -33.68 7.83 0.32
N GLY A 713 -33.70 8.57 -0.79
CA GLY A 713 -34.28 8.14 -2.06
C GLY A 713 -34.44 9.24 -3.10
N HIS A 714 -34.76 8.84 -4.32
CA HIS A 714 -35.17 9.71 -5.41
C HIS A 714 -36.70 9.90 -5.34
N TYR A 715 -37.17 11.13 -5.17
CA TYR A 715 -38.58 11.45 -5.01
C TYR A 715 -39.16 12.09 -6.27
N THR A 716 -40.38 11.70 -6.62
CA THR A 716 -41.18 12.32 -7.68
C THR A 716 -42.49 12.82 -7.06
N VAL A 717 -42.78 14.09 -7.30
CA VAL A 717 -44.02 14.78 -6.93
C VAL A 717 -44.86 14.96 -8.18
N SER A 718 -46.13 14.57 -8.12
CA SER A 718 -47.04 14.62 -9.27
C SER A 718 -48.46 14.92 -8.84
N GLU A 719 -49.24 15.51 -9.74
CA GLU A 719 -50.66 15.79 -9.53
C GLU A 719 -51.44 15.35 -10.78
N PRO A 720 -51.79 14.07 -10.88
CA PRO A 720 -52.47 13.51 -12.06
C PRO A 720 -53.92 14.00 -12.16
N GLY A 721 -54.45 14.06 -13.38
CA GLY A 721 -55.87 14.38 -13.64
C GLY A 721 -56.18 15.87 -13.86
N HIS A 722 -55.17 16.75 -13.87
CA HIS A 722 -55.35 18.18 -14.17
C HIS A 722 -54.94 18.54 -15.61
N GLU A 723 -55.74 19.40 -16.25
CA GLU A 723 -55.47 19.94 -17.59
C GLU A 723 -55.61 21.48 -17.59
N PRO A 724 -54.58 22.23 -18.00
CA PRO A 724 -53.23 21.78 -18.37
C PRO A 724 -52.51 21.12 -17.18
N ALA A 725 -51.52 20.29 -17.50
CA ALA A 725 -50.67 19.67 -16.50
C ALA A 725 -50.01 20.75 -15.59
N PRO A 726 -49.80 20.42 -14.30
CA PRO A 726 -49.08 21.31 -13.38
C PRO A 726 -47.68 21.63 -13.90
N THR A 727 -47.19 22.82 -13.56
CA THR A 727 -45.76 23.13 -13.60
C THR A 727 -45.17 23.07 -12.20
N PHE A 728 -43.89 22.78 -12.09
CA PHE A 728 -43.19 22.65 -10.82
C PHE A 728 -42.19 23.78 -10.62
N VAL A 729 -41.85 24.06 -9.36
CA VAL A 729 -40.60 24.73 -8.99
C VAL A 729 -39.98 23.91 -7.86
N ASP A 730 -38.77 23.40 -8.08
CA ASP A 730 -38.09 22.48 -7.15
C ASP A 730 -36.74 23.02 -6.67
N SER A 731 -36.23 22.44 -5.59
CA SER A 731 -35.00 22.89 -4.92
C SER A 731 -33.70 22.59 -5.69
N ASP A 732 -33.73 21.74 -6.72
CA ASP A 732 -32.59 21.54 -7.62
C ASP A 732 -32.66 22.38 -8.91
N GLY A 733 -33.80 23.02 -9.17
CA GLY A 733 -33.98 23.99 -10.25
C GLY A 733 -34.24 23.35 -11.62
N THR A 734 -34.44 22.04 -11.69
CA THR A 734 -34.86 21.37 -12.94
C THR A 734 -36.32 21.66 -13.29
N ASN A 735 -37.14 22.00 -12.29
CA ASN A 735 -38.56 22.35 -12.40
C ASN A 735 -39.42 21.23 -13.02
N ASP A 736 -39.02 19.97 -12.79
CA ASP A 736 -39.67 18.78 -13.33
C ASP A 736 -40.46 17.97 -12.29
N GLY A 737 -40.42 18.41 -11.02
CA GLY A 737 -41.15 17.79 -9.90
C GLY A 737 -40.43 16.62 -9.25
N LYS A 738 -39.19 16.29 -9.67
CA LYS A 738 -38.33 15.33 -8.99
C LYS A 738 -37.32 16.06 -8.10
N VAL A 739 -36.96 15.42 -7.00
CA VAL A 739 -35.91 15.86 -6.07
C VAL A 739 -35.30 14.66 -5.36
N ASP A 740 -34.04 14.73 -4.95
CA ASP A 740 -33.42 13.68 -4.14
C ASP A 740 -33.34 14.05 -2.66
N LEU A 741 -33.57 13.07 -1.80
CA LEU A 741 -33.18 13.11 -0.39
C LEU A 741 -32.06 12.09 -0.18
N LEU A 742 -30.83 12.55 -0.03
CA LEU A 742 -29.65 11.71 0.14
C LEU A 742 -29.05 11.90 1.55
N ILE A 743 -28.10 11.05 1.92
CA ILE A 743 -27.47 11.10 3.25
C ILE A 743 -26.64 12.37 3.47
N ASP A 744 -26.16 13.00 2.40
CA ASP A 744 -25.48 14.31 2.38
C ASP A 744 -26.42 15.49 2.08
N ARG A 745 -27.57 15.24 1.44
CA ARG A 745 -28.61 16.25 1.09
C ARG A 745 -29.98 15.82 1.65
N LYS A 746 -30.24 16.18 2.90
CA LYS A 746 -31.37 15.65 3.69
C LYS A 746 -32.68 16.44 3.54
N GLU A 747 -32.66 17.60 2.87
CA GLU A 747 -33.83 18.47 2.74
C GLU A 747 -34.01 18.90 1.28
N ALA A 748 -35.25 18.91 0.81
CA ALA A 748 -35.65 19.35 -0.52
C ALA A 748 -37.04 20.02 -0.50
N SER A 749 -37.41 20.72 -1.57
CA SER A 749 -38.73 21.32 -1.72
C SER A 749 -39.28 21.22 -3.14
N VAL A 750 -40.60 21.08 -3.27
CA VAL A 750 -41.33 21.15 -4.55
C VAL A 750 -42.60 21.97 -4.39
N GLU A 751 -42.74 23.01 -5.22
CA GLU A 751 -43.96 23.79 -5.42
C GLU A 751 -44.70 23.28 -6.67
N VAL A 752 -45.99 22.99 -6.54
CA VAL A 752 -46.85 22.51 -7.63
C VAL A 752 -47.84 23.61 -8.03
N ILE A 753 -47.75 24.07 -9.28
CA ILE A 753 -48.42 25.27 -9.79
C ILE A 753 -49.47 24.89 -10.84
N ASN A 754 -50.75 25.14 -10.53
CA ASN A 754 -51.87 25.00 -11.47
C ASN A 754 -52.27 26.34 -12.10
N ARG A 755 -53.03 26.28 -13.20
CA ARG A 755 -53.56 27.41 -13.94
C ARG A 755 -54.82 27.01 -14.73
N PRO A 756 -55.70 27.96 -15.12
CA PRO A 756 -56.83 27.73 -16.02
C PRO A 756 -56.47 27.07 -17.36
N LYS A 757 -57.47 26.47 -18.02
CA LYS A 757 -57.33 25.77 -19.31
C LYS A 757 -57.59 26.68 -20.50
N GLY A 758 -56.67 26.69 -21.48
CA GLY A 758 -56.82 27.51 -22.68
C GLY A 758 -57.00 28.99 -22.32
N ASP A 759 -58.01 29.65 -22.88
CA ASP A 759 -58.33 31.05 -22.59
C ASP A 759 -59.30 31.26 -21.41
N ASP A 760 -59.58 30.22 -20.60
CA ASP A 760 -60.54 30.25 -19.47
C ASP A 760 -60.08 31.09 -18.25
N TYR A 761 -59.12 32.00 -18.47
CA TYR A 761 -58.67 32.99 -17.50
C TYR A 761 -59.71 34.09 -17.25
N LYS A 762 -60.62 34.32 -18.22
CA LYS A 762 -61.55 35.46 -18.21
C LYS A 762 -63.01 35.03 -18.27
N THR A 763 -63.89 35.91 -17.80
CA THR A 763 -65.35 35.75 -17.77
C THR A 763 -66.04 37.06 -18.13
N GLU A 764 -67.36 37.01 -18.33
CA GLU A 764 -68.23 38.17 -18.51
C GLU A 764 -69.39 38.14 -17.52
N VAL A 765 -69.88 39.34 -17.17
CA VAL A 765 -70.97 39.53 -16.22
C VAL A 765 -72.00 40.46 -16.85
N THR A 766 -73.26 40.05 -16.79
CA THR A 766 -74.39 40.86 -17.22
C THR A 766 -75.26 41.27 -16.03
N ALA A 767 -75.83 42.47 -16.11
CA ALA A 767 -76.89 42.94 -15.23
C ALA A 767 -78.01 43.56 -16.05
N SER A 768 -79.24 43.43 -15.59
CA SER A 768 -80.42 44.01 -16.23
C SER A 768 -81.06 45.06 -15.33
N LYS A 769 -81.43 46.18 -15.93
CA LYS A 769 -82.24 47.23 -15.32
C LYS A 769 -83.65 47.17 -15.90
N THR A 770 -84.65 47.25 -15.04
CA THR A 770 -86.04 47.53 -15.44
C THR A 770 -86.56 48.78 -14.72
N TRP A 771 -87.31 49.61 -15.43
CA TRP A 771 -88.10 50.70 -14.87
C TRP A 771 -89.58 50.32 -14.95
N VAL A 772 -90.33 50.54 -13.86
CA VAL A 772 -91.76 50.18 -13.72
C VAL A 772 -92.53 51.40 -13.21
N ASN A 773 -93.41 51.93 -14.06
CA ASN A 773 -94.14 53.19 -13.84
C ASN A 773 -93.21 54.42 -13.70
N GLY A 774 -93.79 55.61 -13.64
CA GLY A 774 -93.06 56.89 -13.57
C GLY A 774 -92.95 57.60 -14.93
N PRO A 775 -92.42 58.83 -14.97
CA PRO A 775 -92.23 59.58 -16.21
C PRO A 775 -91.15 58.94 -17.10
N GLU A 776 -91.42 58.78 -18.40
CA GLU A 776 -90.45 58.20 -19.34
C GLU A 776 -89.11 58.97 -19.40
N ALA A 777 -89.12 60.27 -19.07
CA ALA A 777 -87.93 61.11 -18.97
C ALA A 777 -86.94 60.67 -17.88
N ASP A 778 -87.40 59.95 -16.85
CA ASP A 778 -86.56 59.45 -15.76
C ASP A 778 -85.89 58.12 -16.09
N HIS A 779 -86.41 57.40 -17.08
CA HIS A 779 -85.99 56.05 -17.46
C HIS A 779 -84.66 56.08 -18.24
N THR A 780 -83.66 56.74 -17.68
CA THR A 780 -82.29 56.81 -18.16
C THR A 780 -81.47 55.63 -17.61
N ALA A 781 -80.25 55.44 -18.11
CA ALA A 781 -79.35 54.40 -17.62
C ALA A 781 -78.68 54.81 -16.29
N PRO A 782 -79.01 54.20 -15.14
CA PRO A 782 -78.30 54.47 -13.89
C PRO A 782 -76.84 53.99 -13.93
N SER A 783 -76.01 54.50 -13.01
CA SER A 783 -74.64 54.02 -12.82
C SER A 783 -74.64 52.77 -11.95
N PHE A 784 -73.94 51.72 -12.38
CA PHE A 784 -73.85 50.43 -11.70
C PHE A 784 -72.41 50.13 -11.26
N GLU A 785 -72.25 49.68 -10.02
CA GLU A 785 -70.98 49.32 -9.40
C GLU A 785 -70.78 47.80 -9.41
N LEU A 786 -69.65 47.33 -9.96
CA LEU A 786 -69.29 45.92 -9.96
C LEU A 786 -68.46 45.57 -8.71
N TYR A 787 -68.79 44.45 -8.08
CA TYR A 787 -68.04 43.87 -6.98
C TYR A 787 -67.56 42.47 -7.36
N ALA A 788 -66.29 42.18 -7.11
CA ALA A 788 -65.66 40.87 -7.27
C ALA A 788 -65.44 40.28 -5.88
N ASP A 789 -66.09 39.16 -5.53
CA ASP A 789 -65.99 38.54 -4.20
C ASP A 789 -66.28 39.54 -3.05
N GLY A 790 -67.20 40.50 -3.29
CA GLY A 790 -67.53 41.57 -2.33
C GLY A 790 -66.57 42.78 -2.33
N VAL A 791 -65.50 42.78 -3.13
CA VAL A 791 -64.57 43.91 -3.30
C VAL A 791 -64.96 44.75 -4.51
N LYS A 792 -65.23 46.05 -4.32
CA LYS A 792 -65.61 46.99 -5.39
C LYS A 792 -64.52 47.09 -6.47
N LYS A 793 -64.92 47.16 -7.73
CA LYS A 793 -64.03 47.35 -8.88
C LYS A 793 -64.19 48.77 -9.44
N THR A 794 -63.08 49.50 -9.55
CA THR A 794 -63.02 50.88 -10.04
C THR A 794 -62.63 50.97 -11.52
N ASP A 795 -61.84 50.02 -12.00
CA ASP A 795 -61.13 50.12 -13.28
C ASP A 795 -61.85 49.36 -14.42
N VAL A 796 -63.16 49.20 -14.30
CA VAL A 796 -64.00 48.44 -15.25
C VAL A 796 -65.30 49.18 -15.53
N THR A 797 -65.63 49.36 -16.80
CA THR A 797 -66.86 50.00 -17.27
C THR A 797 -67.73 48.99 -18.01
N PRO A 798 -69.06 48.99 -17.80
CA PRO A 798 -69.97 48.17 -18.59
C PRO A 798 -70.21 48.78 -19.98
N THR A 799 -70.45 47.92 -20.97
CA THR A 799 -71.20 48.31 -22.17
C THR A 799 -72.68 48.37 -21.81
N VAL A 800 -73.38 49.46 -22.14
CA VAL A 800 -74.80 49.67 -21.82
C VAL A 800 -75.65 49.68 -23.10
N THR A 801 -76.75 48.95 -23.07
CA THR A 801 -77.71 48.82 -24.19
C THR A 801 -79.15 49.03 -23.69
N PRO A 802 -79.93 49.97 -24.26
CA PRO A 802 -79.54 50.95 -25.28
C PRO A 802 -78.53 51.96 -24.75
N THR A 803 -77.68 52.47 -25.64
CA THR A 803 -76.49 53.28 -25.27
C THR A 803 -76.82 54.74 -24.96
N ASN A 804 -77.92 55.27 -25.49
CA ASN A 804 -78.37 56.65 -25.28
C ASN A 804 -79.91 56.70 -25.23
N GLY A 805 -80.46 57.75 -24.62
CA GLY A 805 -81.90 58.00 -24.54
C GLY A 805 -82.57 57.34 -23.33
N THR A 806 -83.91 57.33 -23.35
CA THR A 806 -84.74 56.74 -22.30
C THR A 806 -85.26 55.37 -22.74
N ALA A 807 -85.33 54.41 -21.80
CA ALA A 807 -85.82 53.06 -22.07
C ALA A 807 -86.30 52.38 -20.79
N ASN A 808 -87.42 51.66 -20.87
CA ASN A 808 -87.96 50.90 -19.74
C ASN A 808 -87.06 49.72 -19.31
N LYS A 809 -86.05 49.36 -20.12
CA LYS A 809 -85.05 48.34 -19.80
C LYS A 809 -83.67 48.72 -20.32
N PHE A 810 -82.63 48.48 -19.52
CA PHE A 810 -81.23 48.54 -19.93
C PHE A 810 -80.52 47.24 -19.60
N THR A 811 -79.49 46.88 -20.38
CA THR A 811 -78.58 45.77 -20.11
C THR A 811 -77.16 46.29 -20.00
N TYR A 812 -76.46 45.87 -18.96
CA TYR A 812 -75.08 46.21 -18.65
C TYR A 812 -74.23 44.97 -18.82
N LYS A 813 -73.11 45.06 -19.54
CA LYS A 813 -72.20 43.94 -19.77
C LYS A 813 -70.75 44.33 -19.50
N TRP A 814 -70.13 43.69 -18.52
CA TRP A 814 -68.69 43.77 -18.25
C TRP A 814 -68.01 42.53 -18.87
N THR A 815 -66.99 42.74 -19.68
CA THR A 815 -66.18 41.67 -20.31
C THR A 815 -64.76 41.67 -19.77
N ASN A 816 -63.96 40.64 -20.13
CA ASN A 816 -62.55 40.50 -19.76
C ASN A 816 -62.28 40.54 -18.24
N LEU A 817 -63.28 40.16 -17.43
CA LEU A 817 -63.17 40.02 -15.99
C LEU A 817 -62.36 38.76 -15.65
N GLN A 818 -61.68 38.72 -14.51
CA GLN A 818 -60.89 37.55 -14.11
C GLN A 818 -61.81 36.44 -13.61
N LYS A 819 -61.66 35.21 -14.09
CA LYS A 819 -62.58 34.12 -13.73
C LYS A 819 -62.28 33.51 -12.36
N TYR A 820 -61.00 33.34 -12.01
CA TYR A 820 -60.54 32.65 -10.79
C TYR A 820 -59.73 33.58 -9.88
N ASN A 821 -59.84 33.41 -8.56
CA ASN A 821 -58.94 34.05 -7.59
C ASN A 821 -57.70 33.18 -7.33
N THR A 822 -56.76 33.68 -6.50
CA THR A 822 -55.49 32.98 -6.21
C THR A 822 -55.64 31.70 -5.38
N SER A 823 -56.83 31.37 -4.86
CA SER A 823 -57.12 30.06 -4.26
C SER A 823 -57.56 29.01 -5.29
N GLY A 824 -57.75 29.40 -6.55
CA GLY A 824 -58.35 28.56 -7.59
C GLY A 824 -59.87 28.54 -7.59
N SER A 825 -60.53 29.36 -6.77
CA SER A 825 -61.99 29.45 -6.71
C SER A 825 -62.52 30.43 -7.76
N GLU A 826 -63.67 30.14 -8.38
CA GLU A 826 -64.34 31.10 -9.27
C GLU A 826 -64.81 32.35 -8.49
N ILE A 827 -64.51 33.53 -9.05
CA ILE A 827 -64.86 34.83 -8.48
C ILE A 827 -66.37 35.06 -8.60
N LYS A 828 -67.03 35.35 -7.48
CA LYS A 828 -68.45 35.72 -7.46
C LYS A 828 -68.58 37.21 -7.77
N TYR A 829 -69.07 37.53 -8.97
CA TYR A 829 -69.38 38.90 -9.35
C TYR A 829 -70.81 39.29 -8.98
N THR A 830 -70.98 40.44 -8.31
CA THR A 830 -72.29 41.02 -8.00
C THR A 830 -72.33 42.50 -8.37
N VAL A 831 -73.47 42.97 -8.85
CA VAL A 831 -73.68 44.37 -9.24
C VAL A 831 -74.54 45.08 -8.20
N LYS A 832 -74.32 46.38 -7.99
CA LYS A 832 -75.21 47.25 -7.21
C LYS A 832 -75.47 48.54 -7.99
N GLU A 833 -76.66 49.11 -7.85
CA GLU A 833 -76.95 50.45 -8.35
C GLU A 833 -76.31 51.52 -7.45
N ALA A 834 -75.68 52.51 -8.05
CA ALA A 834 -75.09 53.63 -7.33
C ALA A 834 -76.18 54.63 -6.90
N GLY A 835 -76.03 55.21 -5.71
CA GLY A 835 -76.98 56.21 -5.19
C GLY A 835 -78.24 55.64 -4.52
N VAL A 836 -78.36 54.31 -4.40
CA VAL A 836 -79.42 53.68 -3.62
C VAL A 836 -79.20 53.94 -2.12
N THR A 837 -80.23 54.45 -1.45
CA THR A 837 -80.22 54.73 -0.01
C THR A 837 -80.35 53.46 0.83
N VAL A 838 -80.11 53.56 2.14
CA VAL A 838 -80.27 52.45 3.10
C VAL A 838 -81.69 51.86 3.12
N ASP A 839 -82.69 52.63 2.71
CA ASP A 839 -84.10 52.21 2.64
C ASP A 839 -84.46 51.53 1.29
N ASN A 840 -83.46 51.18 0.48
CA ASN A 840 -83.60 50.66 -0.89
C ASN A 840 -84.39 51.61 -1.81
N LYS A 841 -84.09 52.92 -1.77
CA LYS A 841 -84.72 53.91 -2.66
C LYS A 841 -83.69 54.67 -3.47
N VAL A 842 -84.10 55.17 -4.63
CA VAL A 842 -83.32 56.09 -5.46
C VAL A 842 -84.22 57.23 -5.95
N THR A 843 -83.67 58.43 -6.06
CA THR A 843 -84.41 59.61 -6.55
C THR A 843 -83.81 60.07 -7.87
N VAL A 844 -84.63 60.16 -8.90
CA VAL A 844 -84.25 60.64 -10.24
C VAL A 844 -85.17 61.80 -10.61
N ASN A 845 -84.61 62.94 -11.01
CA ASN A 845 -85.34 64.16 -11.36
C ASN A 845 -86.40 64.65 -10.33
N GLY A 846 -86.24 64.30 -9.06
CA GLY A 846 -87.19 64.62 -7.97
C GLY A 846 -88.26 63.54 -7.72
N HIS A 847 -88.31 62.49 -8.53
CA HIS A 847 -89.21 61.35 -8.39
C HIS A 847 -88.53 60.20 -7.64
N THR A 848 -89.24 59.59 -6.69
CA THR A 848 -88.71 58.50 -5.85
C THR A 848 -89.11 57.14 -6.40
N TYR A 849 -88.15 56.21 -6.43
CA TYR A 849 -88.33 54.85 -6.89
C TYR A 849 -87.89 53.87 -5.80
N ALA A 850 -88.71 52.86 -5.54
CA ALA A 850 -88.34 51.70 -4.75
C ALA A 850 -87.45 50.78 -5.59
N VAL A 851 -86.27 50.44 -5.06
CA VAL A 851 -85.27 49.59 -5.72
C VAL A 851 -85.43 48.17 -5.20
N THR A 852 -85.64 47.23 -6.12
CA THR A 852 -85.65 45.79 -5.83
C THR A 852 -84.57 45.09 -6.64
N GLN A 853 -83.90 44.10 -6.06
CA GLN A 853 -82.79 43.40 -6.70
C GLN A 853 -82.88 41.89 -6.49
N GLU A 854 -82.83 41.13 -7.58
CA GLU A 854 -82.71 39.68 -7.59
C GLU A 854 -81.48 39.29 -8.42
N GLY A 855 -80.44 38.77 -7.75
CA GLY A 855 -79.15 38.51 -8.40
C GLY A 855 -78.55 39.80 -8.98
N ASN A 856 -78.34 39.84 -10.30
CA ASN A 856 -77.90 41.03 -11.02
C ASN A 856 -79.04 41.69 -11.85
N ALA A 857 -80.31 41.37 -11.56
CA ALA A 857 -81.46 42.10 -12.08
C ALA A 857 -81.93 43.13 -11.05
N ILE A 858 -82.02 44.40 -11.45
CA ILE A 858 -82.43 45.53 -10.59
C ILE A 858 -83.65 46.21 -11.21
N THR A 859 -84.70 46.39 -10.43
CA THR A 859 -85.94 47.05 -10.85
C THR A 859 -86.23 48.27 -10.00
N ASN A 860 -86.39 49.43 -10.66
CA ASN A 860 -86.91 50.64 -10.03
C ASN A 860 -88.41 50.73 -10.31
N THR A 861 -89.20 50.74 -9.24
CA THR A 861 -90.65 50.93 -9.31
C THR A 861 -90.99 52.32 -8.77
N TYR A 862 -91.64 53.16 -9.57
CA TYR A 862 -92.03 54.51 -9.16
C TYR A 862 -92.98 54.46 -7.96
N GLU A 863 -92.63 55.16 -6.89
CA GLU A 863 -93.52 55.34 -5.75
C GLU A 863 -94.49 56.49 -6.04
N ILE A 864 -95.76 56.17 -6.24
CA ILE A 864 -96.83 57.17 -6.40
C ILE A 864 -96.91 58.00 -5.10
N PRO A 865 -96.72 59.33 -5.14
CA PRO A 865 -96.80 60.16 -3.95
C PRO A 865 -98.18 60.06 -3.30
N SER A 866 -98.23 59.67 -2.02
CA SER A 866 -99.49 59.47 -1.30
C SER A 866 -100.21 60.77 -0.92
N ASN A 867 -99.59 61.93 -1.14
CA ASN A 867 -100.18 63.27 -0.99
C ASN A 867 -99.89 64.09 -2.26
N GLY A 868 -100.89 64.24 -3.13
CA GLY A 868 -100.83 65.12 -4.30
C GLY A 868 -102.23 65.47 -4.79
N GLU A 869 -102.65 66.72 -4.61
CA GLU A 869 -103.88 67.24 -5.22
C GLU A 869 -103.71 67.34 -6.75
N VAL A 870 -104.66 66.77 -7.49
CA VAL A 870 -104.72 66.92 -8.94
C VAL A 870 -105.54 68.16 -9.29
N SER A 871 -104.89 69.24 -9.70
CA SER A 871 -105.55 70.42 -10.26
C SER A 871 -105.72 70.29 -11.77
N VAL A 872 -106.93 69.96 -12.21
CA VAL A 872 -107.29 69.84 -13.63
C VAL A 872 -107.82 71.19 -14.14
N ASN A 873 -107.05 71.89 -14.97
CA ASN A 873 -107.57 72.99 -15.78
C ASN A 873 -108.14 72.45 -17.09
N LYS A 874 -109.46 72.55 -17.25
CA LYS A 874 -110.18 72.26 -18.49
C LYS A 874 -110.35 73.53 -19.31
N VAL A 875 -109.96 73.47 -20.58
CA VAL A 875 -110.56 74.25 -21.67
C VAL A 875 -111.00 73.26 -22.73
#